data_AF-A0A4Z2C8R8-F1
#
_entry.id   AF-A0A4Z2C8R8-F1
#
_cell.length_a   1.000
_cell.length_b   1.000
_cell.length_c   1.000
_cell.angle_alpha   90.00
_cell.angle_beta   90.00
_cell.angle_gamma   90.00
#
_symmetry.space_group_name_H-M   'P 1'
#
loop_
_entity.id
_entity.type
_entity.pdbx_description
1 polymer ?
#
loop_
_entity_poly.entity_id
_entity_poly.type
_entity_poly.pdbx_seq_one_letter_code
_entity_poly.pdbx_strand_id
1 'polypeptide(L)'
;MRRQFVYSVQDLITNVRRSPETGPTLSKFDENLRAQWKDRMNSGLFRYRLGDIPTRIIPGRHGYVAQLNVKRATEKRKPQEIQNVQQQFNANKFNFNKVSPEEIIFEMTKEGDVNEKRQDEPGKMVVLINVLTKFAIQSSIESILLSSDPGFRMGFNSLGAFASVNHLHLHGYYLNHELQIESKSAQPLLPEKGFHRFPDFPGGFLFYTESDGVVDISRTICKVTDFLLDNNVAHNVFLTRGHPPCDQAQNEESHQSRNGVRVVVWPRIPSFGSEEPSAFSIALCEMAGHLPFKNKTDYEVATEEDVKDIIQGQLFPEDELHTLEQRLIHHLRHDTQRIVWEDAAPWIAASSSTSRTKIKKKKELQPNLIMGCVQSFRTLCDRPKNTNVRISLPAVCFVWQIAMIILFGVFIRYDEESDTHWIEHRKKENISSDIENDFYFRYPSFQDVHVMIFVGFGFLMTFLKRYSFGAVGFNFLIAAFGLQWALLMQGWFHSLDYTDGKIKIGVESLINADFCVAGCLIAYGAVLGKVSPVQLMVLTLFGITLFAVEEYIILSLIHARDAGGSMVIHTFGGYYGLSISWMLYRPNLDQSSNLQGSVYHSDVFAMIGTLFLWMFWPSFNSAITDHGDGQHRAAINTYLALASTCAHHCGHFKPLPEAREAGHGAHSEFHPRWWRCRGDCCRVHADALRISDRRLLLWNHLHAGLHLPHAIHGKAPENPGHLWDP
;
A
#
# COMPACT_ATOMS: atom_id res chain seq x y z
N MET A 1 6.97 -13.99 40.42
CA MET A 1 5.82 -13.07 40.26
C MET A 1 6.25 -11.90 39.40
N ARG A 2 5.48 -11.54 38.36
CA ARG A 2 5.74 -10.31 37.60
C ARG A 2 5.45 -9.12 38.51
N ARG A 3 6.37 -8.16 38.59
CA ARG A 3 6.21 -6.94 39.41
C ARG A 3 5.26 -6.00 38.64
N GLN A 4 4.11 -5.68 39.21
CA GLN A 4 3.10 -4.80 38.59
C GLN A 4 3.06 -3.44 39.30
N PHE A 5 2.93 -2.36 38.53
CA PHE A 5 2.63 -1.02 39.00
C PHE A 5 1.20 -0.65 38.58
N VAL A 6 0.28 -0.68 39.55
CA VAL A 6 -1.12 -0.36 39.33
C VAL A 6 -1.38 1.10 39.70
N TYR A 7 -2.10 1.81 38.82
CA TYR A 7 -2.46 3.22 39.01
C TYR A 7 -3.87 3.52 38.47
N SER A 8 -4.46 4.60 38.96
CA SER A 8 -5.77 5.12 38.60
C SER A 8 -5.66 6.56 38.07
N VAL A 9 -6.78 7.16 37.66
CA VAL A 9 -6.80 8.58 37.29
C VAL A 9 -6.52 9.48 38.49
N GLN A 10 -6.82 9.02 39.71
CA GLN A 10 -6.57 9.75 40.95
C GLN A 10 -5.08 9.82 41.32
N ASP A 11 -4.26 8.93 40.77
CA ASP A 11 -2.80 8.94 40.97
C ASP A 11 -2.08 9.95 40.06
N LEU A 12 -2.77 10.55 39.08
CA LEU A 12 -2.20 11.56 38.19
C LEU A 12 -2.00 12.88 38.92
N ILE A 13 -0.77 13.39 38.88
CA ILE A 13 -0.36 14.61 39.60
C ILE A 13 -0.59 15.83 38.70
N THR A 14 -1.51 16.70 39.11
CA THR A 14 -1.87 17.91 38.35
C THR A 14 -1.09 19.15 38.76
N ASN A 15 -0.46 19.15 39.93
CA ASN A 15 0.29 20.29 40.46
C ASN A 15 1.76 19.92 40.64
N VAL A 16 2.57 20.20 39.62
CA VAL A 16 4.04 20.06 39.69
C VAL A 16 4.64 21.45 39.60
N ARG A 17 5.63 21.73 40.46
CA ARG A 17 6.39 22.98 40.44
C ARG A 17 7.86 22.67 40.28
N ARG A 18 8.57 23.54 39.57
CA ARG A 18 10.02 23.51 39.52
C ARG A 18 10.59 24.44 40.60
N SER A 19 11.23 23.88 41.62
CA SER A 19 11.96 24.62 42.64
C SER A 19 13.47 24.47 42.43
N PRO A 20 14.26 25.56 42.45
CA PRO A 20 15.73 25.49 42.42
C PRO A 20 16.35 24.97 43.72
N GLU A 21 15.63 25.08 44.85
CA GLU A 21 16.21 24.95 46.20
C GLU A 21 15.86 23.62 46.89
N THR A 22 14.78 22.95 46.46
CA THR A 22 14.33 21.67 47.04
C THR A 22 13.98 20.67 45.93
N GLY A 23 14.58 19.48 45.97
CA GLY A 23 14.23 18.40 45.06
C GLY A 23 12.76 17.96 45.25
N PRO A 24 12.08 17.49 44.20
CA PRO A 24 10.68 17.10 44.31
C PRO A 24 10.49 15.97 45.32
N THR A 25 9.47 16.06 46.16
CA THR A 25 8.98 14.89 46.91
C THR A 25 8.54 13.84 45.90
N LEU A 26 9.19 12.69 45.91
CA LEU A 26 8.98 11.65 44.90
C LEU A 26 7.57 11.08 45.01
N SER A 27 6.92 10.91 43.86
CA SER A 27 5.66 10.16 43.77
C SER A 27 5.92 8.67 44.00
N LYS A 28 4.85 7.91 44.28
CA LYS A 28 4.92 6.44 44.32
C LYS A 28 5.49 5.85 43.02
N PHE A 29 5.21 6.48 41.88
CA PHE A 29 5.78 6.09 40.58
C PHE A 29 7.30 6.31 40.55
N ASP A 30 7.77 7.50 40.94
CA ASP A 30 9.19 7.85 40.94
C ASP A 30 10.00 7.00 41.93
N GLU A 31 9.47 6.78 43.14
CA GLU A 31 10.09 5.92 44.14
C GLU A 31 10.27 4.51 43.62
N ASN A 32 9.22 3.93 43.04
CA ASN A 32 9.25 2.57 42.50
C ASN A 32 10.22 2.47 41.31
N LEU A 33 10.10 3.37 40.32
CA LEU A 33 10.97 3.37 39.14
C LEU A 33 12.44 3.51 39.51
N ARG A 34 12.79 4.45 40.40
CA ARG A 34 14.17 4.67 40.84
C ARG A 34 14.71 3.54 41.70
N ALA A 35 13.91 3.02 42.64
CA ALA A 35 14.31 1.89 43.47
C ALA A 35 14.61 0.65 42.63
N GLN A 36 13.72 0.33 41.68
CA GLN A 36 13.88 -0.79 40.77
C GLN A 36 15.06 -0.58 39.83
N TRP A 37 15.24 0.61 39.25
CA TRP A 37 16.42 0.92 38.43
C TRP A 37 17.73 0.68 39.20
N LYS A 38 17.80 1.15 40.46
CA LYS A 38 18.96 0.97 41.33
C LYS A 38 19.19 -0.51 41.68
N ASP A 39 18.13 -1.26 41.97
CA ASP A 39 18.17 -2.71 42.19
C ASP A 39 18.82 -3.44 40.99
N ARG A 40 18.31 -3.22 39.77
CA ARG A 40 18.85 -3.85 38.55
C ARG A 40 20.29 -3.40 38.23
N MET A 41 20.64 -2.15 38.55
CA MET A 41 22.03 -1.66 38.41
C MET A 41 22.98 -2.36 39.39
N ASN A 42 22.54 -2.56 40.64
CA ASN A 42 23.31 -3.28 41.65
C ASN A 42 23.45 -4.77 41.31
N SER A 43 22.43 -5.36 40.68
CA SER A 43 22.47 -6.74 40.15
C SER A 43 23.32 -6.92 38.88
N GLY A 44 23.93 -5.86 38.35
CA GLY A 44 24.85 -5.96 37.20
C GLY A 44 24.17 -6.19 35.84
N LEU A 45 22.88 -5.90 35.71
CA LEU A 45 22.12 -6.12 34.47
C LEU A 45 22.39 -5.06 33.39
N PHE A 46 23.12 -4.00 33.73
CA PHE A 46 23.48 -2.92 32.80
C PHE A 46 24.84 -3.17 32.16
N ARG A 47 24.95 -2.95 30.85
CA ARG A 47 26.24 -3.02 30.11
C ARG A 47 27.29 -2.07 30.67
N TYR A 48 26.86 -0.92 31.17
CA TYR A 48 27.73 0.05 31.80
C TYR A 48 26.97 0.86 32.85
N ARG A 49 27.70 1.35 33.86
CA ARG A 49 27.16 2.25 34.88
C ARG A 49 27.26 3.70 34.43
N LEU A 50 26.17 4.44 34.62
CA LEU A 50 26.12 5.89 34.54
C LEU A 50 26.39 6.43 35.96
N GLY A 51 27.59 6.93 36.20
CA GLY A 51 27.93 7.66 37.42
C GLY A 51 27.58 9.14 37.27
N ASP A 52 28.31 10.01 37.98
CA ASP A 52 28.20 11.45 37.76
C ASP A 52 28.65 11.80 36.34
N ILE A 53 27.72 12.33 35.54
CA ILE A 53 27.95 12.68 34.15
C ILE A 53 28.44 14.13 34.10
N PRO A 54 29.66 14.40 33.58
CA PRO A 54 30.11 15.77 33.37
C PRO A 54 29.08 16.54 32.56
N THR A 55 28.57 17.61 33.15
CA THR A 55 27.47 18.41 32.59
C THR A 55 27.92 19.86 32.52
N ARG A 56 27.68 20.52 31.38
CA ARG A 56 27.85 21.96 31.23
C ARG A 56 26.69 22.55 30.44
N ILE A 57 26.43 23.83 30.68
CA ILE A 57 25.53 24.60 29.82
C ILE A 57 26.37 25.24 28.73
N ILE A 58 26.01 25.03 27.47
CA ILE A 58 26.65 25.71 26.34
C ILE A 58 26.19 27.17 26.38
N PRO A 59 27.12 28.15 26.44
CA PRO A 59 26.76 29.56 26.45
C PRO A 59 26.00 29.95 25.18
N GLY A 60 24.86 30.61 25.34
CA GLY A 60 24.04 31.07 24.22
C GLY A 60 22.58 31.31 24.62
N ARG A 61 21.75 31.69 23.65
CA ARG A 61 20.34 32.03 23.89
C ARG A 61 19.50 30.80 24.22
N HIS A 62 19.86 29.62 23.72
CA HIS A 62 19.10 28.38 23.86
C HIS A 62 19.48 27.58 25.11
N GLY A 63 20.68 27.81 25.66
CA GLY A 63 21.12 27.23 26.93
C GLY A 63 21.20 25.70 26.91
N TYR A 64 21.73 25.11 25.83
CA TYR A 64 21.83 23.66 25.66
C TYR A 64 22.56 22.97 26.83
N VAL A 65 21.98 21.89 27.34
CA VAL A 65 22.56 21.07 28.40
C VAL A 65 23.42 19.98 27.77
N ALA A 66 24.74 20.17 27.76
CA ALA A 66 25.70 19.20 27.26
C ALA A 66 26.10 18.20 28.35
N GLN A 67 26.10 16.91 28.02
CA GLN A 67 26.51 15.83 28.92
C GLN A 67 27.50 14.89 28.23
N LEU A 68 28.67 14.67 28.85
CA LEU A 68 29.70 13.78 28.29
C LEU A 68 29.43 12.31 28.67
N ASN A 69 29.06 11.48 27.70
CA ASN A 69 28.80 10.07 27.91
C ASN A 69 29.53 9.18 26.89
N VAL A 70 30.84 9.03 27.08
CA VAL A 70 31.70 8.23 26.20
C VAL A 70 31.24 6.76 26.12
N LYS A 71 30.80 6.19 27.24
CA LYS A 71 30.34 4.79 27.29
C LYS A 71 29.08 4.56 26.46
N ARG A 72 28.22 5.57 26.27
CA ARG A 72 27.07 5.46 25.36
C ARG A 72 27.50 5.33 23.90
N ALA A 73 28.67 5.84 23.52
CA ALA A 73 29.20 5.65 22.18
C ALA A 73 29.87 4.28 22.01
N THR A 74 30.59 3.81 23.03
CA THR A 74 31.43 2.58 22.94
C THR A 74 30.70 1.30 23.34
N GLU A 75 29.82 1.33 24.35
CA GLU A 75 29.19 0.15 24.96
C GLU A 75 27.76 -0.12 24.46
N LYS A 76 27.18 0.84 23.72
CA LYS A 76 25.82 0.73 23.20
C LYS A 76 25.75 -0.40 22.17
N ARG A 77 24.64 -1.15 22.21
CA ARG A 77 24.32 -2.15 21.18
C ARG A 77 24.32 -1.49 19.81
N LYS A 78 24.96 -2.15 18.83
CA LYS A 78 24.90 -1.71 17.42
C LYS A 78 23.43 -1.58 16.97
N PRO A 79 23.02 -0.43 16.40
CA PRO A 79 21.69 -0.25 15.85
C PRO A 79 21.38 -1.27 14.73
N GLN A 80 20.10 -1.55 14.52
CA GLN A 80 19.67 -2.27 13.33
C GLN A 80 19.85 -1.38 12.10
N GLU A 81 20.17 -2.00 10.98
CA GLU A 81 20.15 -1.32 9.68
C GLU A 81 18.69 -0.97 9.33
N ILE A 82 18.43 0.34 9.22
CA ILE A 82 17.16 0.93 8.81
C ILE A 82 17.35 1.55 7.42
N GLN A 83 16.55 1.10 6.46
CA GLN A 83 16.64 1.46 5.03
C GLN A 83 15.50 2.37 4.59
N ASN A 84 14.37 2.39 5.31
CA ASN A 84 13.25 3.29 5.03
C ASN A 84 12.36 3.52 6.28
N VAL A 85 11.54 4.56 6.24
CA VAL A 85 10.62 4.99 7.33
C VAL A 85 9.54 3.94 7.64
N GLN A 86 9.17 3.09 6.69
CA GLN A 86 8.14 2.05 6.85
C GLN A 86 8.73 0.64 6.74
N GLN A 87 9.97 0.44 7.21
CA GLN A 87 10.65 -0.85 7.08
C GLN A 87 9.85 -1.96 7.76
N GLN A 88 9.77 -3.12 7.11
CA GLN A 88 9.08 -4.28 7.67
C GLN A 88 9.79 -4.77 8.95
N PHE A 89 8.98 -5.16 9.93
CA PHE A 89 9.47 -5.78 11.15
C PHE A 89 10.10 -7.14 10.83
N ASN A 90 11.28 -7.40 11.39
CA ASN A 90 11.95 -8.68 11.26
C ASN A 90 12.05 -9.35 12.65
N ALA A 91 11.27 -10.41 12.86
CA ALA A 91 11.22 -11.13 14.12
C ALA A 91 12.55 -11.79 14.51
N ASN A 92 13.45 -12.06 13.56
CA ASN A 92 14.75 -12.66 13.81
C ASN A 92 15.75 -11.66 14.39
N LYS A 93 15.62 -10.36 14.06
CA LYS A 93 16.42 -9.28 14.68
C LYS A 93 16.00 -9.08 16.15
N PHE A 94 16.82 -8.34 16.90
CA PHE A 94 16.49 -8.00 18.30
C PHE A 94 15.15 -7.24 18.36
N ASN A 95 14.31 -7.59 19.32
CA ASN A 95 13.10 -6.85 19.66
C ASN A 95 12.85 -7.01 21.16
N PHE A 96 12.03 -6.13 21.74
CA PHE A 96 11.85 -6.08 23.19
C PHE A 96 11.13 -7.29 23.78
N ASN A 97 10.55 -8.18 22.96
CA ASN A 97 10.03 -9.47 23.45
C ASN A 97 11.14 -10.50 23.74
N LYS A 98 12.41 -10.16 23.44
CA LYS A 98 13.60 -11.00 23.69
C LYS A 98 14.43 -10.52 24.89
N VAL A 99 13.98 -9.52 25.65
CA VAL A 99 14.71 -9.06 26.86
C VAL A 99 14.61 -10.09 27.97
N SER A 100 15.64 -10.16 28.82
CA SER A 100 15.56 -11.02 30.01
C SER A 100 14.45 -10.53 30.95
N PRO A 101 13.63 -11.42 31.54
CA PRO A 101 12.66 -11.02 32.56
C PRO A 101 13.27 -10.27 33.75
N GLU A 102 14.56 -10.46 34.01
CA GLU A 102 15.30 -9.76 35.07
C GLU A 102 15.52 -8.27 34.76
N GLU A 103 15.59 -7.90 33.47
CA GLU A 103 15.75 -6.51 33.01
C GLU A 103 14.44 -5.70 33.17
N ILE A 104 13.30 -6.37 33.39
CA ILE A 104 11.99 -5.71 33.52
C ILE A 104 11.90 -5.02 34.89
N ILE A 105 11.62 -3.72 34.90
CA ILE A 105 11.41 -2.93 36.11
C ILE A 105 10.03 -3.24 36.72
N PHE A 106 8.96 -3.04 35.95
CA PHE A 106 7.59 -3.45 36.28
C PHE A 106 6.71 -3.41 35.02
N GLU A 107 5.56 -4.08 35.08
CA GLU A 107 4.45 -3.92 34.13
C GLU A 107 3.48 -2.86 34.67
N MET A 108 3.16 -1.83 33.89
CA MET A 108 2.17 -0.83 34.28
C MET A 108 0.75 -1.31 33.94
N THR A 109 -0.21 -1.06 34.82
CA THR A 109 -1.62 -1.42 34.61
C THR A 109 -2.52 -0.32 35.17
N LYS A 110 -3.49 0.13 34.38
CA LYS A 110 -4.47 1.12 34.82
C LYS A 110 -5.68 0.42 35.45
N GLU A 111 -6.15 0.91 36.60
CA GLU A 111 -7.36 0.41 37.24
C GLU A 111 -8.57 0.60 36.30
N GLY A 112 -9.30 -0.49 36.03
CA GLY A 112 -10.38 -0.56 35.04
C GLY A 112 -10.10 -1.50 33.87
N ASP A 113 -8.85 -1.62 33.41
CA ASP A 113 -8.45 -2.57 32.35
C ASP A 113 -8.39 -4.03 32.85
N VAL A 114 -8.48 -4.24 34.17
CA VAL A 114 -8.37 -5.55 34.82
C VAL A 114 -9.58 -6.46 34.56
N ASN A 115 -10.76 -5.89 34.25
CA ASN A 115 -12.00 -6.64 34.03
C ASN A 115 -12.24 -7.04 32.57
N GLU A 116 -11.53 -6.47 31.60
CA GLU A 116 -11.52 -6.95 30.21
C GLU A 116 -10.35 -7.92 29.98
N LYS A 117 -10.35 -9.07 30.67
CA LYS A 117 -9.55 -10.20 30.19
C LYS A 117 -10.16 -10.72 28.90
N ARG A 118 -9.80 -10.11 27.76
CA ARG A 118 -9.88 -10.78 26.46
C ARG A 118 -9.16 -12.12 26.59
N GLN A 119 -9.81 -13.16 26.10
CA GLN A 119 -9.38 -14.56 26.15
C GLN A 119 -8.19 -14.88 25.21
N ASP A 120 -7.35 -13.90 24.92
CA ASP A 120 -6.05 -14.05 24.25
C ASP A 120 -4.95 -13.66 25.26
N GLU A 121 -3.91 -14.46 25.36
CA GLU A 121 -2.87 -14.49 26.40
C GLU A 121 -2.43 -13.15 27.07
N PRO A 122 -2.02 -13.20 28.36
CA PRO A 122 -1.60 -12.03 29.11
C PRO A 122 -0.28 -11.41 28.60
N GLY A 123 -0.34 -10.14 28.20
CA GLY A 123 0.79 -9.20 28.32
C GLY A 123 2.02 -9.44 27.45
N LYS A 124 1.91 -10.20 26.35
CA LYS A 124 2.90 -10.06 25.27
C LYS A 124 2.52 -8.82 24.49
N MET A 125 3.40 -7.81 24.51
CA MET A 125 3.37 -6.72 23.55
C MET A 125 3.27 -7.37 22.16
N VAL A 126 2.05 -7.37 21.60
CA VAL A 126 1.80 -7.78 20.22
C VAL A 126 2.88 -7.07 19.42
N VAL A 127 3.58 -7.80 18.57
CA VAL A 127 4.67 -7.25 17.77
C VAL A 127 4.14 -6.04 17.02
N LEU A 128 4.40 -4.85 17.56
CA LEU A 128 4.04 -3.60 16.92
C LEU A 128 5.30 -3.16 16.21
N ILE A 129 5.20 -3.09 14.88
CA ILE A 129 6.13 -2.34 14.03
C ILE A 129 6.30 -0.95 14.68
N ASN A 130 7.45 -0.30 14.51
CA ASN A 130 7.78 0.98 15.14
C ASN A 130 6.86 2.14 14.69
N VAL A 131 5.59 2.07 15.11
CA VAL A 131 4.43 2.88 14.76
C VAL A 131 3.77 3.25 16.07
N LEU A 132 3.68 4.55 16.33
CA LEU A 132 3.24 5.06 17.61
C LEU A 132 1.70 4.96 17.73
N THR A 133 1.21 4.11 18.63
CA THR A 133 -0.23 3.89 18.82
C THR A 133 -0.83 4.90 19.81
N LYS A 134 -2.16 5.15 19.73
CA LYS A 134 -2.90 5.93 20.74
C LYS A 134 -2.60 5.46 22.17
N PHE A 135 -2.62 4.15 22.40
CA PHE A 135 -2.35 3.56 23.72
C PHE A 135 -0.93 3.88 24.21
N ALA A 136 0.07 3.81 23.33
CA ALA A 136 1.46 4.14 23.68
C ALA A 136 1.62 5.64 24.01
N ILE A 137 0.97 6.53 23.26
CA ILE A 137 0.97 7.98 23.52
C ILE A 137 0.30 8.26 24.87
N GLN A 138 -0.90 7.72 25.08
CA GLN A 138 -1.65 7.89 26.32
C GLN A 138 -0.85 7.40 27.53
N SER A 139 -0.34 6.17 27.47
CA SER A 139 0.50 5.60 28.54
C SER A 139 1.73 6.46 28.85
N SER A 140 2.29 7.12 27.83
CA SER A 140 3.48 7.98 28.00
C SER A 140 3.14 9.33 28.63
N ILE A 141 2.02 9.94 28.24
CA ILE A 141 1.50 11.15 28.88
C ILE A 141 1.14 10.85 30.35
N GLU A 142 0.42 9.75 30.60
CA GLU A 142 0.06 9.31 31.95
C GLU A 142 1.30 9.01 32.80
N SER A 143 2.35 8.39 32.24
CA SER A 143 3.63 8.17 32.95
C SER A 143 4.30 9.48 33.39
N ILE A 144 4.23 10.53 32.56
CA ILE A 144 4.71 11.87 32.94
C ILE A 144 3.82 12.51 33.99
N LEU A 145 2.51 12.30 33.90
CA LEU A 145 1.55 12.79 34.89
C LEU A 145 1.67 12.07 36.25
N LEU A 146 2.10 10.82 36.27
CA LEU A 146 2.37 10.05 37.49
C LEU A 146 3.64 10.52 38.21
N SER A 147 4.60 11.09 37.49
CA SER A 147 5.82 11.63 38.08
C SER A 147 5.58 13.01 38.71
N SER A 148 6.10 13.21 39.93
CA SER A 148 6.16 14.51 40.60
C SER A 148 7.43 15.28 40.26
N ASP A 149 8.39 14.65 39.56
CA ASP A 149 9.64 15.26 39.14
C ASP A 149 9.51 15.86 37.73
N PRO A 150 9.59 17.20 37.57
CA PRO A 150 9.46 17.83 36.25
C PRO A 150 10.61 17.45 35.29
N GLY A 151 11.69 16.87 35.80
CA GLY A 151 12.81 16.35 35.02
C GLY A 151 12.55 14.98 34.41
N PHE A 152 11.45 14.27 34.73
CA PHE A 152 11.09 13.03 34.06
C PHE A 152 10.53 13.31 32.66
N ARG A 153 11.14 12.70 31.65
CA ARG A 153 10.83 12.93 30.25
C ARG A 153 10.74 11.62 29.49
N MET A 154 9.93 11.63 28.44
CA MET A 154 9.81 10.49 27.55
C MET A 154 9.95 10.91 26.09
N GLY A 155 10.21 9.96 25.22
CA GLY A 155 10.11 10.21 23.79
C GLY A 155 10.22 8.97 22.92
N PHE A 156 10.03 9.20 21.62
CA PHE A 156 9.91 8.19 20.60
C PHE A 156 10.66 8.63 19.34
N ASN A 157 11.27 7.65 18.67
CA ASN A 157 12.01 7.84 17.43
C ASN A 157 11.36 6.96 16.36
N SER A 158 10.85 7.56 15.29
CA SER A 158 10.41 6.78 14.13
C SER A 158 11.60 6.18 13.39
N LEU A 159 11.34 5.22 12.50
CA LEU A 159 12.34 4.80 11.53
C LEU A 159 12.72 5.99 10.63
N GLY A 160 14.00 6.09 10.26
CA GLY A 160 14.56 7.27 9.60
C GLY A 160 14.83 8.45 10.54
N ALA A 161 14.40 8.39 11.80
CA ALA A 161 14.65 9.41 12.83
C ALA A 161 15.55 8.87 13.96
N PHE A 162 16.60 8.11 13.59
CA PHE A 162 17.53 7.45 14.52
C PHE A 162 16.92 6.39 15.46
N ALA A 163 15.78 5.78 15.10
CA ALA A 163 15.36 4.55 15.74
C ALA A 163 16.39 3.44 15.55
N SER A 164 16.84 2.85 16.66
CA SER A 164 17.86 1.79 16.64
C SER A 164 17.31 0.37 16.57
N VAL A 165 16.00 0.22 16.79
CA VAL A 165 15.28 -1.06 16.79
C VAL A 165 13.95 -0.84 16.07
N ASN A 166 13.64 -1.69 15.08
CA ASN A 166 12.32 -1.69 14.46
C ASN A 166 11.36 -2.52 15.33
N HIS A 167 10.91 -1.95 16.44
CA HIS A 167 9.86 -2.45 17.33
C HIS A 167 9.34 -1.24 18.11
N LEU A 168 8.03 -1.07 18.29
CA LEU A 168 7.52 0.07 19.05
C LEU A 168 8.09 0.09 20.47
N HIS A 169 8.76 1.18 20.82
CA HIS A 169 9.26 1.44 22.17
C HIS A 169 9.40 2.95 22.38
N LEU A 170 9.27 3.37 23.64
CA LEU A 170 9.56 4.72 24.06
C LEU A 170 10.72 4.71 25.05
N HIS A 171 11.43 5.82 25.10
CA HIS A 171 12.53 6.05 26.02
C HIS A 171 12.02 6.91 27.17
N GLY A 172 12.40 6.58 28.41
CA GLY A 172 12.13 7.40 29.60
C GLY A 172 13.44 7.69 30.34
N TYR A 173 13.60 8.91 30.84
CA TYR A 173 14.79 9.31 31.60
C TYR A 173 14.50 10.52 32.51
N TYR A 174 15.37 10.72 33.50
CA TYR A 174 15.38 11.93 34.32
C TYR A 174 16.54 12.84 33.93
N LEU A 175 16.29 14.14 33.84
CA LEU A 175 17.32 15.17 33.75
C LEU A 175 16.91 16.38 34.59
N ASN A 176 17.69 16.65 35.64
CA ASN A 176 17.47 17.74 36.58
C ASN A 176 18.01 19.10 36.06
N HIS A 177 17.65 19.46 34.83
CA HIS A 177 17.96 20.74 34.22
C HIS A 177 16.76 21.23 33.42
N GLU A 178 16.52 22.54 33.40
CA GLU A 178 15.41 23.10 32.64
C GLU A 178 15.77 23.17 31.17
N LEU A 179 14.85 22.66 30.34
CA LEU A 179 14.94 22.79 28.90
C LEU A 179 13.98 23.89 28.46
N GLN A 180 14.41 24.75 27.55
CA GLN A 180 13.57 25.85 27.06
C GLN A 180 12.23 25.38 26.51
N ILE A 181 12.18 24.17 25.94
CA ILE A 181 10.96 23.60 25.39
C ILE A 181 9.83 23.44 26.42
N GLU A 182 10.14 23.37 27.71
CA GLU A 182 9.17 23.32 28.80
C GLU A 182 8.37 24.63 28.92
N SER A 183 9.00 25.73 28.49
CA SER A 183 8.50 27.08 28.72
C SER A 183 8.42 27.97 27.45
N LYS A 184 8.82 27.45 26.29
CA LYS A 184 8.81 28.20 25.04
C LYS A 184 7.37 28.48 24.57
N SER A 185 7.04 29.71 24.21
CA SER A 185 5.72 30.04 23.65
C SER A 185 5.51 29.38 22.28
N ALA A 186 4.27 29.08 21.93
CA ALA A 186 3.92 28.47 20.65
C ALA A 186 2.66 29.10 20.04
N GLN A 187 2.67 29.25 18.72
CA GLN A 187 1.56 29.81 17.96
C GLN A 187 0.43 28.78 17.83
N PRO A 188 -0.82 29.13 18.17
CA PRO A 188 -1.96 28.23 17.98
C PRO A 188 -2.23 27.98 16.49
N LEU A 189 -2.42 26.70 16.12
CA LEU A 189 -2.87 26.29 14.78
C LEU A 189 -4.32 25.80 14.82
N LEU A 190 -4.62 24.84 15.70
CA LEU A 190 -5.96 24.32 15.99
C LEU A 190 -6.12 24.16 17.52
N PRO A 191 -6.47 25.24 18.25
CA PRO A 191 -6.63 25.23 19.71
C PRO A 191 -7.57 24.14 20.22
N GLU A 192 -8.66 23.87 19.50
CA GLU A 192 -9.66 22.84 19.84
C GLU A 192 -9.12 21.41 19.74
N LYS A 193 -7.93 21.23 19.16
CA LYS A 193 -7.17 19.98 19.09
C LYS A 193 -5.85 20.04 19.88
N GLY A 194 -5.63 21.13 20.62
CA GLY A 194 -4.38 21.41 21.32
C GLY A 194 -3.16 21.49 20.40
N PHE A 195 -3.34 21.77 19.11
CA PHE A 195 -2.25 21.74 18.10
C PHE A 195 -1.67 23.13 17.84
N HIS A 196 -0.36 23.26 18.03
CA HIS A 196 0.40 24.52 17.98
C HIS A 196 1.70 24.36 17.18
N ARG A 197 2.32 25.47 16.77
CA ARG A 197 3.60 25.55 16.05
C ARG A 197 4.63 26.35 16.87
N PHE A 198 5.87 25.88 16.95
CA PHE A 198 6.95 26.70 17.50
C PHE A 198 7.42 27.76 16.49
N PRO A 199 7.39 29.06 16.80
CA PRO A 199 7.76 30.09 15.82
C PRO A 199 9.27 30.11 15.53
N ASP A 200 10.11 29.69 16.50
CA ASP A 200 11.56 29.73 16.41
C ASP A 200 12.19 28.34 16.37
N PHE A 201 13.48 28.28 16.00
CA PHE A 201 14.32 27.08 16.01
C PHE A 201 14.32 26.30 17.35
N PRO A 202 14.31 24.95 17.34
CA PRO A 202 14.04 24.10 16.18
C PRO A 202 12.55 24.11 15.83
N GLY A 203 12.25 24.22 14.53
CA GLY A 203 10.88 24.19 14.03
C GLY A 203 10.22 22.83 14.28
N GLY A 204 9.02 22.84 14.86
CA GLY A 204 8.22 21.64 15.12
C GLY A 204 6.81 21.99 15.60
N PHE A 205 6.03 20.94 15.88
CA PHE A 205 4.65 21.03 16.34
C PHE A 205 4.54 20.70 17.83
N LEU A 206 3.71 21.44 18.55
CA LEU A 206 3.48 21.27 19.98
C LEU A 206 2.02 20.90 20.25
N PHE A 207 1.85 19.90 21.11
CA PHE A 207 0.59 19.56 21.75
C PHE A 207 0.70 19.79 23.25
N TYR A 208 -0.41 20.22 23.85
CA TYR A 208 -0.49 20.44 25.29
C TYR A 208 -1.73 19.78 25.86
N THR A 209 -1.60 19.14 27.02
CA THR A 209 -2.71 18.55 27.76
C THR A 209 -2.46 18.60 29.26
N GLU A 210 -3.54 18.78 30.03
CA GLU A 210 -3.57 18.40 31.45
C GLU A 210 -4.20 17.00 31.59
N SER A 211 -4.52 16.58 32.82
CA SER A 211 -4.99 15.23 33.12
C SER A 211 -6.33 14.86 32.47
N ASP A 212 -7.18 15.84 32.20
CA ASP A 212 -8.51 15.66 31.62
C ASP A 212 -8.50 15.50 30.09
N GLY A 213 -7.57 16.17 29.40
CA GLY A 213 -7.45 16.16 27.94
C GLY A 213 -6.65 15.00 27.34
N VAL A 214 -6.09 14.10 28.17
CA VAL A 214 -5.10 13.09 27.74
C VAL A 214 -5.62 12.24 26.58
N VAL A 215 -6.87 11.77 26.64
CA VAL A 215 -7.44 10.87 25.62
C VAL A 215 -7.57 11.56 24.26
N ASP A 216 -8.04 12.81 24.25
CA ASP A 216 -8.28 13.56 23.02
C ASP A 216 -6.98 14.02 22.37
N ILE A 217 -6.01 14.44 23.18
CA ILE A 217 -4.69 14.84 22.71
C ILE A 217 -3.91 13.61 22.21
N SER A 218 -4.01 12.47 22.88
CA SER A 218 -3.41 11.21 22.40
C SER A 218 -4.00 10.77 21.06
N ARG A 219 -5.32 10.92 20.87
CA ARG A 219 -5.99 10.66 19.59
C ARG A 219 -5.49 11.61 18.48
N THR A 220 -5.28 12.88 18.81
CA THR A 220 -4.81 13.89 17.85
C THR A 220 -3.36 13.65 17.46
N ILE A 221 -2.47 13.40 18.44
CA ILE A 221 -1.06 13.10 18.19
C ILE A 221 -0.93 11.83 17.33
N CYS A 222 -1.70 10.77 17.63
CA CYS A 222 -1.70 9.53 16.84
C CYS A 222 -2.01 9.82 15.37
N LYS A 223 -3.03 10.64 15.09
CA LYS A 223 -3.37 11.04 13.71
C LYS A 223 -2.26 11.83 13.04
N VAL A 224 -1.60 12.73 13.76
CA VAL A 224 -0.45 13.46 13.22
C VAL A 224 0.70 12.52 12.92
N THR A 225 1.08 11.63 13.84
CA THR A 225 2.18 10.68 13.61
C THR A 225 1.86 9.66 12.52
N ASP A 226 0.61 9.21 12.40
CA ASP A 226 0.13 8.35 11.32
C ASP A 226 0.19 9.09 9.97
N PHE A 227 -0.23 10.36 9.94
CA PHE A 227 -0.11 11.21 8.75
C PHE A 227 1.36 11.37 8.33
N LEU A 228 2.27 11.63 9.26
CA LEU A 228 3.70 11.74 8.97
C LEU A 228 4.23 10.41 8.42
N LEU A 229 3.92 9.30 9.08
CA LEU A 229 4.33 7.97 8.65
C LEU A 229 3.81 7.63 7.25
N ASP A 230 2.54 7.88 6.96
CA ASP A 230 1.90 7.63 5.67
C ASP A 230 2.51 8.46 4.53
N ASN A 231 3.12 9.60 4.86
CA ASN A 231 3.83 10.47 3.94
C ASN A 231 5.35 10.21 3.90
N ASN A 232 5.83 9.11 4.50
CA ASN A 232 7.26 8.79 4.63
C ASN A 232 8.09 9.89 5.31
N VAL A 233 7.46 10.63 6.22
CA VAL A 233 8.14 11.65 7.02
C VAL A 233 8.62 11.03 8.32
N ALA A 234 9.95 10.97 8.45
CA ALA A 234 10.58 10.59 9.71
C ALA A 234 10.29 11.66 10.77
N HIS A 235 10.12 11.25 12.02
CA HIS A 235 9.78 12.15 13.10
C HIS A 235 10.27 11.66 14.47
N ASN A 236 10.59 12.63 15.33
CA ASN A 236 10.83 12.40 16.75
C ASN A 236 9.67 12.99 17.56
N VAL A 237 9.31 12.31 18.64
CA VAL A 237 8.31 12.78 19.61
C VAL A 237 8.97 12.90 20.97
N PHE A 238 8.75 14.01 21.65
CA PHE A 238 9.32 14.28 22.96
C PHE A 238 8.25 14.80 23.90
N LEU A 239 8.25 14.29 25.12
CA LEU A 239 7.24 14.57 26.12
C LEU A 239 7.91 15.05 27.40
N THR A 240 7.43 16.16 27.94
CA THR A 240 7.95 16.76 29.17
C THR A 240 6.83 17.47 29.91
N ARG A 241 6.97 17.63 31.22
CA ARG A 241 6.18 18.60 31.97
C ARG A 241 6.47 20.01 31.47
N GLY A 242 5.47 20.89 31.45
CA GLY A 242 5.61 22.25 30.92
C GLY A 242 4.39 23.12 31.17
N HIS A 243 4.50 24.42 30.88
CA HIS A 243 3.38 25.34 30.99
C HIS A 243 2.54 25.40 29.71
N PRO A 244 1.30 25.92 29.74
CA PRO A 244 0.49 26.10 28.53
C PRO A 244 1.21 26.93 27.45
N PRO A 245 0.92 26.71 26.15
CA PRO A 245 1.66 27.33 25.03
C PRO A 245 1.40 28.83 24.80
N CYS A 246 0.33 29.41 25.34
CA CYS A 246 -0.05 30.81 25.13
C CYS A 246 0.51 31.74 26.22
N ASP A 247 0.96 32.93 25.81
CA ASP A 247 1.35 34.04 26.69
C ASP A 247 0.08 34.68 27.31
N GLN A 248 -0.50 34.02 28.31
CA GLN A 248 -1.33 34.78 29.25
C GLN A 248 -0.38 35.61 30.10
N ALA A 249 -0.63 36.93 30.20
CA ALA A 249 0.10 37.82 31.11
C ALA A 249 0.13 37.18 32.51
N GLN A 250 1.32 36.80 32.97
CA GLN A 250 1.45 35.86 34.06
C GLN A 250 2.50 36.32 35.08
N ASN A 251 2.10 36.30 36.35
CA ASN A 251 2.92 36.65 37.51
C ASN A 251 4.08 35.65 37.69
N GLU A 252 5.14 36.01 38.41
CA GLU A 252 6.31 35.14 38.68
C GLU A 252 5.95 33.73 39.20
N GLU A 253 4.84 33.57 39.94
CA GLU A 253 4.37 32.28 40.47
C GLU A 253 3.95 31.26 39.40
N SER A 254 3.47 31.70 38.23
CA SER A 254 3.00 30.78 37.20
C SER A 254 4.13 30.27 36.30
N HIS A 255 5.26 30.98 36.23
CA HIS A 255 6.47 30.52 35.52
C HIS A 255 7.10 29.26 36.15
N GLN A 256 6.82 28.97 37.42
CA GLN A 256 7.30 27.76 38.10
C GLN A 256 6.34 26.56 37.97
N SER A 257 5.09 26.79 37.55
CA SER A 257 4.09 25.74 37.41
C SER A 257 4.35 24.87 36.17
N ARG A 258 4.19 23.57 36.33
CA ARG A 258 4.42 22.53 35.31
C ARG A 258 3.24 21.54 35.30
N ASN A 259 2.02 22.08 35.34
CA ASN A 259 0.79 21.30 35.56
C ASN A 259 0.46 20.32 34.43
N GLY A 260 0.78 20.69 33.18
CA GLY A 260 0.47 19.88 32.01
C GLY A 260 1.66 19.17 31.39
N VAL A 261 1.39 18.42 30.33
CA VAL A 261 2.36 17.73 29.49
C VAL A 261 2.43 18.44 28.14
N ARG A 262 3.65 18.79 27.75
CA ARG A 262 4.00 19.23 26.40
C ARG A 262 4.48 18.03 25.60
N VAL A 263 3.82 17.76 24.48
CA VAL A 263 4.24 16.74 23.51
C VAL A 263 4.67 17.43 22.24
N VAL A 264 5.95 17.34 21.92
CA VAL A 264 6.55 17.97 20.74
C VAL A 264 6.78 16.91 19.68
N VAL A 265 6.38 17.21 18.45
CA VAL A 265 6.62 16.39 17.27
C VAL A 265 7.50 17.17 16.31
N TRP A 266 8.68 16.63 15.99
CA TRP A 266 9.60 17.18 15.00
C TRP A 266 9.60 16.29 13.76
N PRO A 267 8.89 16.67 12.69
CA PRO A 267 9.08 16.10 11.37
C PRO A 267 10.48 16.48 10.86
N ARG A 268 11.14 15.56 10.19
CA ARG A 268 12.54 15.74 9.80
C ARG A 268 12.89 14.95 8.53
N ILE A 269 14.01 15.33 7.94
CA ILE A 269 14.61 14.62 6.81
C ILE A 269 15.03 13.22 7.31
N PRO A 270 14.62 12.14 6.61
CA PRO A 270 14.97 10.79 7.03
C PRO A 270 16.48 10.55 6.85
N SER A 271 17.09 9.90 7.84
CA SER A 271 18.48 9.46 7.80
C SER A 271 18.55 7.93 7.80
N PHE A 272 19.27 7.36 6.83
CA PHE A 272 19.49 5.92 6.68
C PHE A 272 20.99 5.63 6.62
N GLY A 273 21.39 4.44 7.07
CA GLY A 273 22.80 4.03 7.13
C GLY A 273 23.42 4.15 8.52
N SER A 274 24.71 3.77 8.61
CA SER A 274 25.46 3.63 9.88
C SER A 274 26.47 4.75 10.14
N GLU A 275 26.43 5.85 9.40
CA GLU A 275 27.38 6.93 9.60
C GLU A 275 26.94 7.84 10.74
N GLU A 276 27.84 8.08 11.71
CA GLU A 276 27.86 9.38 12.38
C GLU A 276 29.29 9.73 12.82
N PRO A 277 30.00 10.58 12.06
CA PRO A 277 31.12 11.36 12.57
C PRO A 277 30.67 12.62 13.34
N SER A 278 29.39 12.72 13.74
CA SER A 278 28.88 13.85 14.54
C SER A 278 29.13 13.67 16.04
N ALA A 279 29.38 14.80 16.71
CA ALA A 279 29.63 14.94 18.15
C ALA A 279 28.56 14.28 19.04
N PHE A 280 27.30 14.30 18.59
CA PHE A 280 26.15 13.65 19.22
C PHE A 280 25.14 13.20 18.15
N SER A 281 24.24 12.29 18.51
CA SER A 281 23.19 11.79 17.60
C SER A 281 21.89 12.54 17.82
N ILE A 282 21.25 13.07 16.77
CA ILE A 282 19.96 13.77 16.91
C ILE A 282 18.82 12.75 16.92
N ALA A 283 18.64 12.10 18.06
CA ALA A 283 17.68 11.02 18.22
C ALA A 283 16.47 11.46 19.05
N LEU A 284 16.61 11.68 20.34
CA LEU A 284 15.48 11.76 21.25
C LEU A 284 15.30 13.14 21.87
N CYS A 285 16.36 13.64 22.51
CA CYS A 285 16.31 14.78 23.42
C CYS A 285 17.15 15.97 22.93
N GLU A 286 17.88 15.78 21.84
CA GLU A 286 18.82 16.75 21.31
C GLU A 286 18.10 17.99 20.76
N MET A 287 16.98 17.80 20.05
CA MET A 287 16.10 18.90 19.61
C MET A 287 15.37 19.59 20.78
N ALA A 288 15.25 18.92 21.94
CA ALA A 288 14.68 19.52 23.14
C ALA A 288 15.68 20.38 23.92
N GLY A 289 16.98 20.28 23.62
CA GLY A 289 18.03 21.05 24.28
C GLY A 289 19.00 20.21 25.14
N HIS A 290 18.87 18.88 25.18
CA HIS A 290 19.76 18.00 25.95
C HIS A 290 20.67 17.21 25.01
N LEU A 291 21.99 17.39 25.14
CA LEU A 291 22.99 16.91 24.18
C LEU A 291 23.93 15.87 24.81
N PRO A 292 23.73 14.56 24.57
CA PRO A 292 24.64 13.51 25.02
C PRO A 292 25.85 13.40 24.07
N PHE A 293 26.95 14.07 24.42
CA PHE A 293 28.21 14.03 23.66
C PHE A 293 28.92 12.68 23.80
N LYS A 294 29.51 12.23 22.69
CA LYS A 294 30.18 10.93 22.57
C LYS A 294 31.66 10.96 22.94
N ASN A 295 32.32 12.13 22.84
CA ASN A 295 33.73 12.29 23.13
C ASN A 295 34.00 13.62 23.84
N LYS A 296 35.16 13.69 24.49
CA LYS A 296 35.56 14.81 25.33
C LYS A 296 35.87 16.08 24.53
N THR A 297 36.54 15.94 23.39
CA THR A 297 36.96 17.07 22.55
C THR A 297 35.76 17.89 22.11
N ASP A 298 34.78 17.26 21.46
CA ASP A 298 33.58 17.94 20.97
C ASP A 298 32.77 18.50 22.16
N TYR A 299 32.68 17.74 23.26
CA TYR A 299 32.03 18.21 24.47
C TYR A 299 32.66 19.49 25.01
N GLU A 300 33.98 19.67 24.95
CA GLU A 300 34.65 20.86 25.49
C GLU A 300 34.56 22.07 24.56
N VAL A 301 34.66 21.85 23.23
CA VAL A 301 34.78 22.96 22.26
C VAL A 301 33.45 23.38 21.63
N ALA A 302 32.39 22.55 21.68
CA ALA A 302 31.14 22.84 20.99
C ALA A 302 30.51 24.17 21.45
N THR A 303 30.14 24.98 20.47
CA THR A 303 29.42 26.24 20.61
C THR A 303 27.93 26.07 20.32
N GLU A 304 27.12 27.08 20.65
CA GLU A 304 25.69 27.05 20.33
C GLU A 304 25.44 27.01 18.81
N GLU A 305 26.30 27.63 18.00
CA GLU A 305 26.16 27.62 16.55
C GLU A 305 26.46 26.24 15.97
N ASP A 306 27.51 25.56 16.44
CA ASP A 306 27.82 24.18 16.02
C ASP A 306 26.64 23.23 16.27
N VAL A 307 25.98 23.38 17.43
CA VAL A 307 24.80 22.59 17.80
C VAL A 307 23.63 22.89 16.86
N LYS A 308 23.38 24.17 16.58
CA LYS A 308 22.32 24.60 15.67
C LYS A 308 22.54 24.07 14.26
N ASP A 309 23.76 24.12 13.75
CA ASP A 309 24.11 23.61 12.42
C ASP A 309 23.87 22.10 12.32
N ILE A 310 24.30 21.35 13.34
CA ILE A 310 24.06 19.90 13.43
C ILE A 310 22.55 19.61 13.40
N ILE A 311 21.75 20.29 14.23
CA ILE A 311 20.30 20.08 14.31
C ILE A 311 19.59 20.52 13.03
N GLN A 312 19.97 21.67 12.46
CA GLN A 312 19.38 22.23 11.25
C GLN A 312 19.54 21.29 10.05
N GLY A 313 20.67 20.57 9.96
CA GLY A 313 20.91 19.57 8.92
C GLY A 313 19.94 18.39 8.92
N GLN A 314 19.10 18.23 9.96
CA GLN A 314 18.07 17.20 10.03
C GLN A 314 16.65 17.75 9.88
N LEU A 315 16.43 19.05 10.07
CA LEU A 315 15.11 19.66 10.01
C LEU A 315 14.69 19.98 8.57
N PHE A 316 13.38 20.07 8.34
CA PHE A 316 12.88 20.60 7.08
C PHE A 316 13.23 22.09 6.93
N PRO A 317 13.46 22.58 5.69
CA PRO A 317 13.39 24.00 5.39
C PRO A 317 12.04 24.59 5.84
N GLU A 318 12.03 25.86 6.24
CA GLU A 318 10.83 26.49 6.81
C GLU A 318 9.63 26.46 5.85
N ASP A 319 9.84 26.66 4.54
CA ASP A 319 8.77 26.59 3.53
C ASP A 319 8.15 25.19 3.40
N GLU A 320 8.96 24.14 3.50
CA GLU A 320 8.50 22.75 3.48
C GLU A 320 7.75 22.41 4.77
N LEU A 321 8.26 22.86 5.91
CA LEU A 321 7.59 22.69 7.20
C LEU A 321 6.24 23.43 7.24
N HIS A 322 6.17 24.64 6.68
CA HIS A 322 4.92 25.39 6.52
C HIS A 322 3.94 24.66 5.58
N THR A 323 4.43 24.10 4.47
CA THR A 323 3.58 23.29 3.58
C THR A 323 3.02 22.06 4.30
N LEU A 324 3.85 21.38 5.11
CA LEU A 324 3.44 20.24 5.93
C LEU A 324 2.41 20.64 7.00
N GLU A 325 2.61 21.80 7.63
CA GLU A 325 1.67 22.40 8.58
C GLU A 325 0.29 22.58 7.96
N GLN A 326 0.19 23.21 6.80
CA GLN A 326 -1.11 23.46 6.13
C GLN A 326 -1.83 22.14 5.82
N ARG A 327 -1.09 21.11 5.41
CA ARG A 327 -1.64 19.77 5.14
C ARG A 327 -2.13 19.09 6.42
N LEU A 328 -1.41 19.22 7.52
CA LEU A 328 -1.82 18.68 8.83
C LEU A 328 -3.07 19.40 9.37
N ILE A 329 -3.14 20.73 9.25
CA ILE A 329 -4.32 21.52 9.62
C ILE A 329 -5.55 21.04 8.83
N HIS A 330 -5.40 20.88 7.51
CA HIS A 330 -6.47 20.36 6.66
C HIS A 330 -6.90 18.94 7.09
N HIS A 331 -5.92 18.05 7.33
CA HIS A 331 -6.17 16.68 7.76
C HIS A 331 -6.95 16.62 9.09
N LEU A 332 -6.57 17.43 10.07
CA LEU A 332 -7.21 17.44 11.40
C LEU A 332 -8.59 18.11 11.41
N ARG A 333 -8.85 19.11 10.54
CA ARG A 333 -10.14 19.79 10.44
C ARG A 333 -11.23 18.90 9.83
N HIS A 334 -10.92 18.16 8.76
CA HIS A 334 -11.93 17.40 8.02
C HIS A 334 -12.32 16.05 8.64
N ASP A 335 -11.73 15.70 9.77
CA ASP A 335 -12.00 14.43 10.48
C ASP A 335 -13.18 14.51 11.48
N THR A 336 -13.80 15.69 11.65
CA THR A 336 -14.94 15.88 12.58
C THR A 336 -16.24 15.19 12.12
N GLN A 337 -16.33 14.65 10.91
CA GLN A 337 -17.53 13.94 10.43
C GLN A 337 -17.51 12.42 10.70
N ARG A 338 -16.46 11.87 11.33
CA ARG A 338 -16.28 10.42 11.56
C ARG A 338 -16.46 9.94 13.00
N ILE A 339 -16.71 10.81 13.97
CA ILE A 339 -16.64 10.50 15.41
C ILE A 339 -18.02 10.62 16.08
N VAL A 340 -18.92 9.65 15.87
CA VAL A 340 -20.02 9.31 16.80
C VAL A 340 -20.40 7.82 16.58
N TRP A 341 -19.52 6.85 16.85
CA TRP A 341 -19.92 5.42 16.84
C TRP A 341 -19.09 4.51 17.77
N GLU A 342 -18.37 5.03 18.77
CA GLU A 342 -17.58 4.16 19.66
C GLU A 342 -18.08 4.00 21.10
N ASP A 343 -19.06 4.78 21.58
CA ASP A 343 -19.58 4.59 22.94
C ASP A 343 -21.11 4.58 22.97
N ALA A 344 -21.73 3.40 22.81
CA ALA A 344 -22.96 2.95 23.49
C ALA A 344 -23.62 1.74 22.81
N ALA A 345 -23.65 0.60 23.49
CA ALA A 345 -24.76 -0.36 23.51
C ALA A 345 -24.69 -1.10 24.87
N PRO A 346 -25.80 -1.58 25.49
CA PRO A 346 -27.03 -2.04 24.81
C PRO A 346 -28.38 -1.75 25.51
N TRP A 347 -29.47 -2.05 24.79
CA TRP A 347 -30.90 -2.18 25.19
C TRP A 347 -31.76 -0.90 25.38
N ILE A 348 -32.72 -0.69 24.47
CA ILE A 348 -34.18 -0.81 24.70
C ILE A 348 -34.93 -0.52 23.39
N ALA A 349 -35.97 -1.32 23.17
CA ALA A 349 -36.92 -1.23 22.08
C ALA A 349 -37.92 -0.07 22.24
N ALA A 350 -38.55 0.27 21.12
CA ALA A 350 -39.90 0.84 20.97
C ALA A 350 -40.07 2.37 20.91
N SER A 351 -40.67 2.76 19.77
CA SER A 351 -41.81 3.68 19.61
C SER A 351 -41.59 5.17 19.32
N SER A 352 -42.52 5.67 18.48
CA SER A 352 -42.87 7.05 18.13
C SER A 352 -41.87 7.79 17.22
N SER A 353 -42.17 8.04 15.94
CA SER A 353 -43.22 8.89 15.34
C SER A 353 -43.00 10.39 15.49
N THR A 354 -43.08 11.05 14.34
CA THR A 354 -43.45 12.45 14.05
C THR A 354 -42.41 13.58 14.10
N SER A 355 -42.41 14.29 12.97
CA SER A 355 -42.35 15.76 12.83
C SER A 355 -41.05 16.41 12.33
N ARG A 356 -41.00 16.54 11.00
CA ARG A 356 -40.50 17.65 10.17
C ARG A 356 -40.11 18.94 10.90
N THR A 357 -38.94 19.48 10.50
CA THR A 357 -38.81 20.91 10.18
C THR A 357 -37.83 21.12 9.02
N LYS A 358 -38.31 21.82 7.98
CA LYS A 358 -37.58 22.21 6.76
C LYS A 358 -36.74 23.47 7.02
N ILE A 359 -35.48 23.49 6.59
CA ILE A 359 -34.78 24.73 6.23
C ILE A 359 -34.30 24.61 4.78
N LYS A 360 -34.72 25.59 3.96
CA LYS A 360 -34.61 25.66 2.50
C LYS A 360 -33.14 25.75 2.06
N LYS A 361 -32.68 24.80 1.22
CA LYS A 361 -31.53 25.00 0.34
C LYS A 361 -31.99 25.56 -1.01
N LYS A 362 -31.21 26.52 -1.50
CA LYS A 362 -31.34 27.27 -2.75
C LYS A 362 -31.36 26.32 -3.95
N LYS A 363 -32.26 26.59 -4.90
CA LYS A 363 -32.38 25.94 -6.21
C LYS A 363 -31.10 26.17 -7.03
N GLU A 364 -30.52 25.09 -7.55
CA GLU A 364 -29.75 25.11 -8.80
C GLU A 364 -30.21 23.95 -9.70
N LEU A 365 -30.13 24.22 -11.00
CA LEU A 365 -30.68 23.56 -12.19
C LEU A 365 -30.62 22.02 -12.22
N GLN A 366 -31.72 21.39 -12.68
CA GLN A 366 -31.77 20.00 -13.12
C GLN A 366 -31.25 19.82 -14.55
N PRO A 367 -30.62 18.66 -14.83
CA PRO A 367 -30.85 17.96 -16.09
C PRO A 367 -31.33 16.50 -15.86
N ASN A 368 -32.47 16.21 -16.49
CA ASN A 368 -32.86 14.97 -17.17
C ASN A 368 -33.08 13.63 -16.42
N LEU A 369 -34.21 13.02 -16.80
CA LEU A 369 -34.91 11.82 -16.31
C LEU A 369 -34.07 10.53 -16.23
N ILE A 370 -32.94 10.44 -16.94
CA ILE A 370 -32.01 9.30 -16.91
C ILE A 370 -31.20 9.27 -15.59
N MET A 371 -30.96 10.44 -15.00
CA MET A 371 -30.18 10.59 -13.76
C MET A 371 -30.91 10.04 -12.53
N GLY A 372 -32.25 10.00 -12.56
CA GLY A 372 -33.07 9.52 -11.44
C GLY A 372 -32.99 8.01 -11.20
N CYS A 373 -32.88 7.21 -12.27
CA CYS A 373 -32.73 5.75 -12.15
C CYS A 373 -31.33 5.37 -11.63
N VAL A 374 -30.30 6.07 -12.13
CA VAL A 374 -28.90 5.93 -11.68
C VAL A 374 -28.75 6.39 -10.22
N GLN A 375 -29.39 7.50 -9.82
CA GLN A 375 -29.39 7.95 -8.42
C GLN A 375 -30.10 6.98 -7.50
N SER A 376 -31.26 6.44 -7.90
CA SER A 376 -32.01 5.44 -7.11
C SER A 376 -31.21 4.15 -6.88
N PHE A 377 -30.49 3.66 -7.90
CA PHE A 377 -29.60 2.50 -7.77
C PHE A 377 -28.35 2.81 -6.94
N ARG A 378 -27.77 4.02 -7.06
CA ARG A 378 -26.65 4.48 -6.21
C ARG A 378 -27.04 4.52 -4.74
N THR A 379 -28.21 5.06 -4.39
CA THR A 379 -28.72 5.02 -3.00
C THR A 379 -28.97 3.61 -2.46
N LEU A 380 -29.24 2.62 -3.32
CA LEU A 380 -29.33 1.21 -2.92
C LEU A 380 -27.95 0.62 -2.63
N CYS A 381 -26.93 1.05 -3.37
CA CYS A 381 -25.54 0.61 -3.23
C CYS A 381 -24.80 1.25 -2.04
N ASP A 382 -25.20 2.45 -1.61
CA ASP A 382 -24.55 3.29 -0.59
C ASP A 382 -25.00 3.00 0.87
N ARG A 383 -25.71 1.90 1.13
CA ARG A 383 -25.96 1.46 2.51
C ARG A 383 -24.64 1.07 3.20
N PRO A 384 -24.47 1.31 4.51
CA PRO A 384 -23.31 0.81 5.25
C PRO A 384 -23.28 -0.71 5.15
N LYS A 385 -22.37 -1.24 4.33
CA LYS A 385 -22.27 -2.67 4.04
C LYS A 385 -21.23 -3.29 4.96
N ASN A 386 -21.64 -4.33 5.67
CA ASN A 386 -20.75 -5.22 6.40
C ASN A 386 -19.78 -5.86 5.40
N THR A 387 -18.48 -5.64 5.58
CA THR A 387 -17.42 -6.21 4.74
C THR A 387 -17.08 -7.66 5.10
N ASN A 388 -17.72 -8.21 6.14
CA ASN A 388 -17.57 -9.59 6.54
C ASN A 388 -18.22 -10.53 5.50
N VAL A 389 -17.37 -11.19 4.70
CA VAL A 389 -17.77 -12.13 3.64
C VAL A 389 -17.76 -13.60 4.11
N ARG A 390 -17.61 -13.88 5.40
CA ARG A 390 -17.42 -15.23 5.95
C ARG A 390 -18.54 -16.20 5.59
N ILE A 391 -19.76 -15.71 5.39
CA ILE A 391 -20.91 -16.51 4.97
C ILE A 391 -21.20 -16.31 3.48
N SER A 392 -21.20 -15.06 3.01
CA SER A 392 -21.65 -14.73 1.65
C SER A 392 -20.73 -15.31 0.57
N LEU A 393 -19.41 -15.26 0.73
CA LEU A 393 -18.49 -15.76 -0.29
C LEU A 393 -18.56 -17.30 -0.41
N PRO A 394 -18.43 -18.09 0.68
CA PRO A 394 -18.58 -19.54 0.57
C PRO A 394 -19.95 -19.97 0.04
N ALA A 395 -21.03 -19.31 0.47
CA ALA A 395 -22.38 -19.63 -0.02
C ALA A 395 -22.51 -19.40 -1.52
N VAL A 396 -22.04 -18.26 -2.03
CA VAL A 396 -22.09 -17.94 -3.47
C VAL A 396 -21.22 -18.91 -4.27
N CYS A 397 -20.00 -19.20 -3.82
CA CYS A 397 -19.14 -20.20 -4.48
C CYS A 397 -19.79 -21.59 -4.52
N PHE A 398 -20.40 -22.03 -3.43
CA PHE A 398 -21.02 -23.35 -3.35
C PHE A 398 -22.25 -23.47 -4.26
N VAL A 399 -23.12 -22.46 -4.26
CA VAL A 399 -24.30 -22.41 -5.13
C VAL A 399 -23.89 -22.43 -6.60
N TRP A 400 -22.91 -21.59 -6.99
CA TRP A 400 -22.46 -21.54 -8.37
C TRP A 400 -21.75 -22.82 -8.80
N GLN A 401 -20.93 -23.42 -7.94
CA GLN A 401 -20.24 -24.65 -8.31
C GLN A 401 -21.23 -25.81 -8.47
N ILE A 402 -22.26 -25.92 -7.63
CA ILE A 402 -23.33 -26.90 -7.82
C ILE A 402 -24.06 -26.67 -9.15
N ALA A 403 -24.40 -25.41 -9.46
CA ALA A 403 -25.04 -25.07 -10.73
C ALA A 403 -24.15 -25.47 -11.92
N MET A 404 -22.84 -25.21 -11.87
CA MET A 404 -21.90 -25.62 -12.93
C MET A 404 -21.86 -27.14 -13.08
N ILE A 405 -21.77 -27.90 -11.99
CA ILE A 405 -21.77 -29.38 -12.04
C ILE A 405 -23.05 -29.88 -12.74
N ILE A 406 -24.22 -29.35 -12.37
CA ILE A 406 -25.49 -29.74 -12.99
C ILE A 406 -25.50 -29.40 -14.48
N LEU A 407 -25.14 -28.16 -14.84
CA LEU A 407 -25.15 -27.71 -16.24
C LEU A 407 -24.14 -28.48 -17.11
N PHE A 408 -22.94 -28.76 -16.58
CA PHE A 408 -21.96 -29.59 -17.27
C PHE A 408 -22.47 -31.01 -17.48
N GLY A 409 -23.06 -31.63 -16.44
CA GLY A 409 -23.67 -32.96 -16.56
C GLY A 409 -24.78 -33.02 -17.62
N VAL A 410 -25.58 -31.95 -17.73
CA VAL A 410 -26.67 -31.85 -18.69
C VAL A 410 -26.15 -31.58 -20.11
N PHE A 411 -25.28 -30.60 -20.32
CA PHE A 411 -24.97 -30.06 -21.65
C PHE A 411 -23.62 -30.49 -22.22
N ILE A 412 -22.57 -30.62 -21.41
CA ILE A 412 -21.18 -30.75 -21.92
C ILE A 412 -20.83 -32.20 -22.22
N ARG A 413 -20.27 -32.47 -23.41
CA ARG A 413 -19.70 -33.76 -23.80
C ARG A 413 -18.36 -33.54 -24.51
N TYR A 414 -17.50 -34.55 -24.53
CA TYR A 414 -16.29 -34.51 -25.35
C TYR A 414 -16.65 -34.53 -26.84
N ASP A 415 -15.87 -33.82 -27.65
CA ASP A 415 -15.91 -33.97 -29.11
C ASP A 415 -15.29 -35.30 -29.57
N GLU A 416 -15.36 -35.58 -30.87
CA GLU A 416 -14.91 -36.87 -31.42
C GLU A 416 -13.39 -37.09 -31.27
N GLU A 417 -12.60 -36.01 -31.15
CA GLU A 417 -11.15 -36.06 -30.95
C GLU A 417 -10.74 -36.27 -29.48
N SER A 418 -11.58 -35.83 -28.54
CA SER A 418 -11.35 -35.91 -27.10
C SER A 418 -12.07 -37.10 -26.44
N ASP A 419 -13.01 -37.74 -27.15
CA ASP A 419 -13.77 -38.88 -26.64
C ASP A 419 -12.93 -40.16 -26.60
N THR A 420 -13.30 -41.07 -25.68
CA THR A 420 -12.69 -42.40 -25.54
C THR A 420 -12.72 -43.26 -26.82
N HIS A 421 -13.58 -42.94 -27.79
CA HIS A 421 -13.69 -43.66 -29.08
C HIS A 421 -12.78 -43.12 -30.19
N TRP A 422 -11.78 -42.27 -29.89
CA TRP A 422 -10.81 -41.72 -30.87
C TRP A 422 -10.26 -42.76 -31.86
N ILE A 423 -9.91 -43.96 -31.39
CA ILE A 423 -9.34 -45.03 -32.24
C ILE A 423 -10.30 -45.44 -33.36
N GLU A 424 -11.60 -45.43 -33.09
CA GLU A 424 -12.65 -45.77 -34.05
C GLU A 424 -12.90 -44.61 -35.02
N HIS A 425 -12.96 -43.38 -34.51
CA HIS A 425 -13.07 -42.16 -35.32
C HIS A 425 -11.90 -42.05 -36.33
N ARG A 426 -10.66 -42.22 -35.86
CA ARG A 426 -9.45 -42.23 -36.69
C ARG A 426 -9.52 -43.24 -37.84
N LYS A 427 -10.04 -44.44 -37.57
CA LYS A 427 -10.23 -45.47 -38.61
C LYS A 427 -11.33 -45.09 -39.61
N LYS A 428 -12.40 -44.45 -39.15
CA LYS A 428 -13.52 -44.03 -39.99
C LYS A 428 -13.14 -42.89 -40.93
N GLU A 429 -12.38 -41.91 -40.44
CA GLU A 429 -11.95 -40.72 -41.20
C GLU A 429 -10.62 -40.91 -41.95
N ASN A 430 -10.05 -42.13 -41.96
CA ASN A 430 -8.76 -42.46 -42.60
C ASN A 430 -7.57 -41.60 -42.14
N ILE A 431 -7.57 -41.19 -40.87
CA ILE A 431 -6.48 -40.39 -40.26
C ILE A 431 -5.28 -41.30 -40.02
N SER A 432 -4.09 -40.88 -40.48
CA SER A 432 -2.92 -41.76 -40.60
C SER A 432 -2.07 -41.85 -39.32
N SER A 433 -2.13 -40.82 -38.48
CA SER A 433 -1.33 -40.71 -37.26
C SER A 433 -2.07 -39.96 -36.16
N ASP A 434 -1.78 -40.30 -34.89
CA ASP A 434 -2.33 -39.57 -33.73
C ASP A 434 -1.85 -38.11 -33.68
N ILE A 435 -0.74 -37.79 -34.35
CA ILE A 435 -0.23 -36.40 -34.46
C ILE A 435 -1.22 -35.47 -35.18
N GLU A 436 -2.14 -36.03 -35.97
CA GLU A 436 -3.16 -35.27 -36.71
C GLU A 436 -4.31 -34.78 -35.81
N ASN A 437 -4.39 -35.27 -34.56
CA ASN A 437 -5.34 -34.78 -33.57
C ASN A 437 -5.02 -33.32 -33.20
N ASP A 438 -6.04 -32.43 -33.21
CA ASP A 438 -5.87 -30.99 -33.02
C ASP A 438 -5.28 -30.66 -31.63
N PHE A 439 -5.42 -31.57 -30.66
CA PHE A 439 -4.72 -31.50 -29.37
C PHE A 439 -3.22 -31.26 -29.53
N TYR A 440 -2.52 -32.02 -30.36
CA TYR A 440 -1.06 -31.93 -30.45
C TYR A 440 -0.59 -30.62 -31.08
N PHE A 441 -1.41 -30.01 -31.95
CA PHE A 441 -1.10 -28.73 -32.57
C PHE A 441 -1.45 -27.54 -31.67
N ARG A 442 -2.60 -27.60 -30.99
CA ARG A 442 -3.15 -26.44 -30.26
C ARG A 442 -2.89 -26.44 -28.77
N TYR A 443 -2.59 -27.59 -28.16
CA TYR A 443 -2.33 -27.66 -26.72
C TYR A 443 -1.15 -26.75 -26.28
N PRO A 444 -0.04 -26.61 -27.04
CA PRO A 444 0.99 -25.64 -26.68
C PRO A 444 0.46 -24.19 -26.65
N SER A 445 -0.33 -23.80 -27.64
CA SER A 445 -0.97 -22.48 -27.67
C SER A 445 -1.95 -22.29 -26.50
N PHE A 446 -2.71 -23.32 -26.15
CA PHE A 446 -3.53 -23.33 -24.94
C PHE A 446 -2.70 -23.08 -23.69
N GLN A 447 -1.59 -23.80 -23.50
CA GLN A 447 -0.74 -23.63 -22.31
C GLN A 447 -0.22 -22.20 -22.19
N ASP A 448 0.23 -21.60 -23.29
CA ASP A 448 0.72 -20.22 -23.32
C ASP A 448 -0.37 -19.23 -22.93
N VAL A 449 -1.55 -19.35 -23.53
CA VAL A 449 -2.72 -18.50 -23.21
C VAL A 449 -3.15 -18.71 -21.76
N HIS A 450 -3.20 -19.95 -21.28
CA HIS A 450 -3.56 -20.28 -19.91
C HIS A 450 -2.58 -19.68 -18.90
N VAL A 451 -1.27 -19.70 -19.18
CA VAL A 451 -0.28 -19.02 -18.34
C VAL A 451 -0.49 -17.50 -18.34
N MET A 452 -0.87 -16.90 -19.49
CA MET A 452 -1.24 -15.48 -19.53
C MET A 452 -2.43 -15.17 -18.62
N ILE A 453 -3.46 -16.02 -18.57
CA ILE A 453 -4.63 -15.85 -17.71
C ILE A 453 -4.28 -15.92 -16.22
N PHE A 454 -3.56 -16.97 -15.80
CA PHE A 454 -3.33 -17.23 -14.38
C PHE A 454 -2.11 -16.50 -13.82
N VAL A 455 -1.00 -16.46 -14.56
CA VAL A 455 0.26 -15.85 -14.14
C VAL A 455 0.39 -14.45 -14.72
N GLY A 456 0.16 -14.27 -16.02
CA GLY A 456 0.30 -12.99 -16.71
C GLY A 456 -0.53 -11.88 -16.07
N PHE A 457 -1.85 -11.95 -16.21
CA PHE A 457 -2.79 -11.01 -15.59
C PHE A 457 -2.69 -11.03 -14.06
N GLY A 458 -2.62 -12.23 -13.47
CA GLY A 458 -2.58 -12.42 -12.03
C GLY A 458 -1.44 -11.66 -11.35
N PHE A 459 -0.21 -11.80 -11.85
CA PHE A 459 0.96 -11.08 -11.34
C PHE A 459 1.01 -9.64 -11.83
N LEU A 460 0.59 -9.30 -13.06
CA LEU A 460 0.59 -7.92 -13.55
C LEU A 460 -0.17 -6.99 -12.59
N MET A 461 -1.32 -7.45 -12.08
CA MET A 461 -2.16 -6.68 -11.16
C MET A 461 -1.60 -6.60 -9.72
N THR A 462 -0.48 -7.25 -9.41
CA THR A 462 0.14 -7.22 -8.07
C THR A 462 0.89 -5.93 -7.77
N PHE A 463 1.01 -5.00 -8.73
CA PHE A 463 1.70 -3.72 -8.58
C PHE A 463 1.17 -2.89 -7.40
N LEU A 464 -0.11 -3.05 -7.03
CA LEU A 464 -0.72 -2.41 -5.87
C LEU A 464 -0.11 -2.92 -4.55
N LYS A 465 0.65 -2.05 -3.87
CA LYS A 465 1.53 -2.39 -2.73
C LYS A 465 0.88 -3.08 -1.53
N ARG A 466 -0.45 -3.01 -1.37
CA ARG A 466 -1.21 -3.68 -0.29
C ARG A 466 -2.38 -4.52 -0.81
N TYR A 467 -2.37 -4.88 -2.10
CA TYR A 467 -3.45 -5.65 -2.71
C TYR A 467 -2.97 -6.89 -3.48
N SER A 468 -1.68 -7.27 -3.38
CA SER A 468 -1.12 -8.37 -4.17
C SER A 468 -1.84 -9.71 -3.98
N PHE A 469 -2.27 -10.06 -2.76
CA PHE A 469 -3.08 -11.27 -2.51
C PHE A 469 -4.48 -11.17 -3.12
N GLY A 470 -5.12 -10.01 -3.04
CA GLY A 470 -6.41 -9.77 -3.69
C GLY A 470 -6.28 -9.80 -5.22
N ALA A 471 -5.20 -9.25 -5.77
CA ALA A 471 -4.90 -9.26 -7.19
C ALA A 471 -4.81 -10.69 -7.72
N VAL A 472 -3.85 -11.49 -7.24
CA VAL A 472 -3.64 -12.86 -7.74
C VAL A 472 -4.75 -13.82 -7.31
N GLY A 473 -5.24 -13.70 -6.07
CA GLY A 473 -6.26 -14.60 -5.51
C GLY A 473 -7.64 -14.40 -6.15
N PHE A 474 -8.06 -13.16 -6.41
CA PHE A 474 -9.32 -12.92 -7.09
C PHE A 474 -9.21 -13.10 -8.60
N ASN A 475 -8.04 -12.88 -9.21
CA ASN A 475 -7.77 -13.31 -10.59
C ASN A 475 -8.01 -14.82 -10.72
N PHE A 476 -7.46 -15.60 -9.78
CA PHE A 476 -7.65 -17.06 -9.76
C PHE A 476 -9.12 -17.45 -9.63
N LEU A 477 -9.87 -16.77 -8.75
CA LEU A 477 -11.31 -17.00 -8.58
C LEU A 477 -12.11 -16.67 -9.84
N ILE A 478 -11.84 -15.52 -10.47
CA ILE A 478 -12.51 -15.09 -11.71
C ILE A 478 -12.23 -16.11 -12.83
N ALA A 479 -10.98 -16.51 -13.01
CA ALA A 479 -10.61 -17.45 -14.06
C ALA A 479 -11.23 -18.84 -13.83
N ALA A 480 -11.11 -19.40 -12.63
CA ALA A 480 -11.64 -20.73 -12.33
C ALA A 480 -13.16 -20.83 -12.52
N PHE A 481 -13.91 -19.79 -12.14
CA PHE A 481 -15.35 -19.73 -12.39
C PHE A 481 -15.67 -19.40 -13.85
N GLY A 482 -14.98 -18.41 -14.41
CA GLY A 482 -15.22 -17.89 -15.76
C GLY A 482 -14.99 -18.92 -16.84
N LEU A 483 -13.97 -19.78 -16.72
CA LEU A 483 -13.70 -20.84 -17.70
C LEU A 483 -14.85 -21.83 -17.83
N GLN A 484 -15.40 -22.27 -16.70
CA GLN A 484 -16.56 -23.18 -16.70
C GLN A 484 -17.77 -22.51 -17.35
N TRP A 485 -18.02 -21.26 -16.99
CA TRP A 485 -19.16 -20.53 -17.54
C TRP A 485 -19.00 -20.18 -19.02
N ALA A 486 -17.78 -19.88 -19.48
CA ALA A 486 -17.47 -19.58 -20.86
C ALA A 486 -17.69 -20.80 -21.77
N LEU A 487 -17.25 -21.99 -21.36
CA LEU A 487 -17.50 -23.23 -22.10
C LEU A 487 -18.99 -23.49 -22.36
N LEU A 488 -19.85 -23.17 -21.38
CA LEU A 488 -21.31 -23.24 -21.55
C LEU A 488 -21.82 -22.13 -22.47
N MET A 489 -21.45 -20.88 -22.19
CA MET A 489 -21.95 -19.71 -22.92
C MET A 489 -21.54 -19.70 -24.40
N GLN A 490 -20.25 -19.83 -24.68
CA GLN A 490 -19.74 -19.92 -26.06
C GLN A 490 -20.22 -21.20 -26.73
N GLY A 491 -20.30 -22.31 -25.97
CA GLY A 491 -20.83 -23.57 -26.45
C GLY A 491 -22.27 -23.50 -26.95
N TRP A 492 -23.16 -22.80 -26.24
CA TRP A 492 -24.55 -22.59 -26.71
C TRP A 492 -24.65 -21.83 -28.03
N PHE A 493 -23.70 -20.95 -28.34
CA PHE A 493 -23.71 -20.17 -29.57
C PHE A 493 -22.95 -20.82 -30.74
N HIS A 494 -21.90 -21.60 -30.46
CA HIS A 494 -20.96 -22.08 -31.49
C HIS A 494 -20.88 -23.60 -31.62
N SER A 495 -21.11 -24.34 -30.54
CA SER A 495 -20.77 -25.78 -30.46
C SER A 495 -21.94 -26.66 -30.01
N LEU A 496 -23.15 -26.10 -29.94
CA LEU A 496 -24.36 -26.81 -29.60
C LEU A 496 -24.81 -27.65 -30.80
N ASP A 497 -24.76 -28.96 -30.65
CA ASP A 497 -25.36 -29.89 -31.58
C ASP A 497 -26.88 -29.92 -31.36
N TYR A 498 -27.64 -29.48 -32.36
CA TYR A 498 -29.10 -29.44 -32.31
C TYR A 498 -29.75 -30.84 -32.35
N THR A 499 -28.99 -31.89 -32.70
CA THR A 499 -29.51 -33.25 -32.80
C THR A 499 -29.60 -33.93 -31.43
N ASP A 500 -28.59 -33.78 -30.57
CA ASP A 500 -28.55 -34.37 -29.23
C ASP A 500 -28.67 -33.33 -28.10
N GLY A 501 -28.68 -32.03 -28.44
CA GLY A 501 -28.75 -30.91 -27.52
C GLY A 501 -27.50 -30.76 -26.64
N LYS A 502 -26.34 -31.27 -27.09
CA LYS A 502 -25.08 -31.26 -26.33
C LYS A 502 -24.08 -30.26 -26.92
N ILE A 503 -23.25 -29.73 -26.03
CA ILE A 503 -22.10 -28.90 -26.37
C ILE A 503 -20.88 -29.83 -26.40
N LYS A 504 -20.26 -29.97 -27.57
CA LYS A 504 -19.02 -30.74 -27.74
C LYS A 504 -17.82 -29.85 -27.44
N ILE A 505 -16.93 -30.29 -26.55
CA ILE A 505 -15.75 -29.54 -26.15
C ILE A 505 -14.45 -30.28 -26.50
N GLY A 506 -13.47 -29.51 -26.95
CA GLY A 506 -12.09 -29.92 -27.23
C GLY A 506 -11.08 -28.86 -26.81
N VAL A 507 -9.83 -28.99 -27.27
CA VAL A 507 -8.75 -28.04 -26.92
C VAL A 507 -9.03 -26.62 -27.43
N GLU A 508 -9.63 -26.47 -28.61
CA GLU A 508 -10.02 -25.17 -29.15
C GLU A 508 -11.10 -24.50 -28.29
N SER A 509 -12.04 -25.27 -27.73
CA SER A 509 -13.04 -24.74 -26.79
C SER A 509 -12.39 -24.19 -25.52
N LEU A 510 -11.32 -24.83 -25.03
CA LEU A 510 -10.56 -24.36 -23.86
C LEU A 510 -9.83 -23.04 -24.14
N ILE A 511 -9.20 -22.91 -25.32
CA ILE A 511 -8.53 -21.68 -25.75
C ILE A 511 -9.53 -20.52 -25.83
N ASN A 512 -10.69 -20.75 -26.47
CA ASN A 512 -11.74 -19.73 -26.58
C ASN A 512 -12.33 -19.34 -25.21
N ALA A 513 -12.45 -20.29 -24.28
CA ALA A 513 -12.86 -20.00 -22.92
C ALA A 513 -11.83 -19.12 -22.18
N ASP A 514 -10.53 -19.37 -22.34
CA ASP A 514 -9.48 -18.50 -21.80
C ASP A 514 -9.52 -17.09 -22.41
N PHE A 515 -9.77 -16.95 -23.71
CA PHE A 515 -9.97 -15.64 -24.36
C PHE A 515 -11.17 -14.87 -23.80
N CYS A 516 -12.29 -15.56 -23.59
CA CYS A 516 -13.47 -14.98 -22.96
C CYS A 516 -13.17 -14.48 -21.53
N VAL A 517 -12.45 -15.28 -20.75
CA VAL A 517 -11.99 -14.91 -19.41
C VAL A 517 -11.02 -13.74 -19.43
N ALA A 518 -10.13 -13.65 -20.42
CA ALA A 518 -9.21 -12.52 -20.58
C ALA A 518 -9.96 -11.18 -20.62
N GLY A 519 -11.10 -11.12 -21.33
CA GLY A 519 -11.97 -9.92 -21.36
C GLY A 519 -12.45 -9.51 -19.97
N CYS A 520 -12.84 -10.48 -19.13
CA CYS A 520 -13.23 -10.23 -17.74
C CYS A 520 -12.05 -9.83 -16.84
N LEU A 521 -10.85 -10.35 -17.08
CA LEU A 521 -9.64 -9.96 -16.33
C LEU A 521 -9.18 -8.54 -16.69
N ILE A 522 -9.34 -8.12 -17.95
CA ILE A 522 -9.16 -6.72 -18.36
C ILE A 522 -10.16 -5.83 -17.61
N ALA A 523 -11.44 -6.24 -17.56
CA ALA A 523 -12.46 -5.50 -16.82
C ALA A 523 -12.17 -5.45 -15.31
N TYR A 524 -11.62 -6.53 -14.74
CA TYR A 524 -11.16 -6.56 -13.35
C TYR A 524 -10.09 -5.51 -13.10
N GLY A 525 -9.14 -5.31 -14.02
CA GLY A 525 -8.14 -4.24 -13.93
C GLY A 525 -8.73 -2.85 -13.68
N ALA A 526 -9.87 -2.52 -14.29
CA ALA A 526 -10.54 -1.22 -14.13
C ALA A 526 -11.20 -1.02 -12.73
N VAL A 527 -11.58 -2.12 -12.07
CA VAL A 527 -12.23 -2.14 -10.75
C VAL A 527 -11.34 -2.69 -9.63
N LEU A 528 -10.09 -3.00 -9.94
CA LEU A 528 -9.09 -3.57 -9.04
C LEU A 528 -8.99 -2.78 -7.73
N GLY A 529 -9.01 -3.48 -6.60
CA GLY A 529 -8.95 -2.87 -5.26
C GLY A 529 -10.25 -2.20 -4.78
N LYS A 530 -11.31 -2.18 -5.59
CA LYS A 530 -12.54 -1.41 -5.30
C LYS A 530 -13.79 -2.27 -5.19
N VAL A 531 -13.71 -3.57 -5.44
CA VAL A 531 -14.87 -4.49 -5.47
C VAL A 531 -14.59 -5.74 -4.63
N SER A 532 -15.64 -6.29 -4.02
CA SER A 532 -15.55 -7.53 -3.22
C SER A 532 -15.49 -8.76 -4.13
N PRO A 533 -14.99 -9.92 -3.64
CA PRO A 533 -14.97 -11.15 -4.42
C PRO A 533 -16.36 -11.62 -4.87
N VAL A 534 -17.41 -11.36 -4.09
CA VAL A 534 -18.79 -11.65 -4.51
C VAL A 534 -19.22 -10.76 -5.67
N GLN A 535 -18.85 -9.48 -5.65
CA GLN A 535 -19.10 -8.56 -6.78
C GLN A 535 -18.32 -8.98 -8.02
N LEU A 536 -17.10 -9.52 -7.85
CA LEU A 536 -16.31 -10.05 -8.96
C LEU A 536 -16.97 -11.27 -9.60
N MET A 537 -17.54 -12.20 -8.82
CA MET A 537 -18.29 -13.32 -9.40
C MET A 537 -19.50 -12.86 -10.21
N VAL A 538 -20.20 -11.83 -9.77
CA VAL A 538 -21.32 -11.23 -10.53
C VAL A 538 -20.82 -10.55 -11.80
N LEU A 539 -19.72 -9.79 -11.71
CA LEU A 539 -19.07 -9.16 -12.87
C LEU A 539 -18.68 -10.21 -13.92
N THR A 540 -18.10 -11.33 -13.50
CA THR A 540 -17.70 -12.44 -14.38
C THR A 540 -18.91 -13.11 -15.02
N LEU A 541 -19.96 -13.43 -14.24
CA LEU A 541 -21.16 -14.07 -14.77
C LEU A 541 -21.75 -13.27 -15.95
N PHE A 542 -21.99 -11.96 -15.74
CA PHE A 542 -22.53 -11.11 -16.79
C PHE A 542 -21.52 -10.80 -17.89
N GLY A 543 -20.24 -10.62 -17.54
CA GLY A 543 -19.18 -10.31 -18.50
C GLY A 543 -18.99 -11.41 -19.53
N ILE A 544 -18.90 -12.66 -19.08
CA ILE A 544 -18.77 -13.84 -19.96
C ILE A 544 -20.02 -14.02 -20.82
N THR A 545 -21.23 -13.83 -20.26
CA THR A 545 -22.47 -13.93 -21.04
C THR A 545 -22.53 -12.87 -22.14
N LEU A 546 -22.19 -11.62 -21.81
CA LEU A 546 -22.16 -10.53 -22.79
C LEU A 546 -21.09 -10.75 -23.85
N PHE A 547 -19.89 -11.17 -23.44
CA PHE A 547 -18.81 -11.54 -24.36
C PHE A 547 -19.27 -12.58 -25.37
N ALA A 548 -19.86 -13.69 -24.92
CA ALA A 548 -20.27 -14.76 -25.84
C ALA A 548 -21.33 -14.29 -26.86
N VAL A 549 -22.24 -13.40 -26.43
CA VAL A 549 -23.24 -12.80 -27.31
C VAL A 549 -22.59 -11.87 -28.33
N GLU A 550 -21.69 -10.98 -27.92
CA GLU A 550 -21.04 -10.06 -28.86
C GLU A 550 -20.06 -10.77 -29.80
N GLU A 551 -19.35 -11.80 -29.32
CA GLU A 551 -18.46 -12.64 -30.11
C GLU A 551 -19.26 -13.30 -31.24
N TYR A 552 -20.39 -13.91 -30.91
CA TYR A 552 -21.29 -14.50 -31.90
C TYR A 552 -21.78 -13.46 -32.93
N ILE A 553 -22.16 -12.27 -32.47
CA ILE A 553 -22.59 -11.20 -33.38
C ILE A 553 -21.45 -10.76 -34.30
N ILE A 554 -20.26 -10.51 -33.76
CA ILE A 554 -19.13 -9.92 -34.50
C ILE A 554 -18.51 -10.95 -35.45
N LEU A 555 -18.28 -12.18 -34.98
CA LEU A 555 -17.60 -13.21 -35.75
C LEU A 555 -18.57 -14.02 -36.62
N SER A 556 -19.73 -14.40 -36.10
CA SER A 556 -20.67 -15.27 -36.82
C SER A 556 -21.70 -14.51 -37.67
N LEU A 557 -22.20 -13.36 -37.22
CA LEU A 557 -23.22 -12.61 -37.98
C LEU A 557 -22.64 -11.50 -38.87
N ILE A 558 -21.65 -10.77 -38.36
CA ILE A 558 -20.99 -9.67 -39.09
C ILE A 558 -19.80 -10.17 -39.92
N HIS A 559 -19.27 -11.36 -39.61
CA HIS A 559 -18.11 -11.96 -40.27
C HIS A 559 -16.84 -11.08 -40.21
N ALA A 560 -16.68 -10.34 -39.11
CA ALA A 560 -15.45 -9.59 -38.86
C ALA A 560 -14.29 -10.53 -38.52
N ARG A 561 -13.07 -10.16 -38.90
CA ARG A 561 -11.85 -10.91 -38.53
C ARG A 561 -11.18 -10.26 -37.34
N ASP A 562 -11.07 -11.01 -36.24
CA ASP A 562 -10.46 -10.51 -35.00
C ASP A 562 -9.71 -11.62 -34.26
N ALA A 563 -8.77 -12.28 -34.93
CA ALA A 563 -8.07 -13.45 -34.39
C ALA A 563 -7.32 -13.20 -33.06
N GLY A 564 -6.81 -11.98 -32.84
CA GLY A 564 -6.18 -11.57 -31.58
C GLY A 564 -7.13 -10.89 -30.59
N GLY A 565 -8.42 -10.81 -30.89
CA GLY A 565 -9.43 -10.24 -30.00
C GLY A 565 -9.26 -8.76 -29.68
N SER A 566 -8.74 -7.95 -30.61
CA SER A 566 -8.62 -6.51 -30.38
C SER A 566 -9.98 -5.85 -30.12
N MET A 567 -11.04 -6.32 -30.78
CA MET A 567 -12.41 -5.88 -30.56
C MET A 567 -13.08 -6.72 -29.47
N VAL A 568 -13.20 -8.04 -29.67
CA VAL A 568 -14.00 -8.92 -28.79
C VAL A 568 -13.40 -9.13 -27.41
N ILE A 569 -12.07 -9.04 -27.24
CA ILE A 569 -11.41 -9.20 -25.93
C ILE A 569 -11.06 -7.84 -25.33
N HIS A 570 -10.17 -7.09 -26.00
CA HIS A 570 -9.54 -5.92 -25.40
C HIS A 570 -10.46 -4.70 -25.35
N THR A 571 -11.12 -4.40 -26.46
CA THR A 571 -12.05 -3.26 -26.55
C THR A 571 -13.26 -3.51 -25.65
N PHE A 572 -13.89 -4.69 -25.75
CA PHE A 572 -14.98 -5.07 -24.87
C PHE A 572 -14.59 -5.05 -23.40
N GLY A 573 -13.56 -5.79 -22.99
CA GLY A 573 -13.14 -5.88 -21.60
C GLY A 573 -12.79 -4.52 -21.00
N GLY A 574 -12.12 -3.67 -21.78
CA GLY A 574 -11.78 -2.30 -21.39
C GLY A 574 -13.02 -1.44 -21.15
N TYR A 575 -13.94 -1.37 -22.12
CA TYR A 575 -15.14 -0.54 -21.99
C TYR A 575 -16.17 -1.11 -21.00
N TYR A 576 -16.30 -2.43 -20.90
CA TYR A 576 -17.12 -3.10 -19.89
C TYR A 576 -16.62 -2.76 -18.48
N GLY A 577 -15.31 -2.92 -18.23
CA GLY A 577 -14.69 -2.57 -16.95
C GLY A 577 -14.81 -1.09 -16.61
N LEU A 578 -14.54 -0.19 -17.57
CA LEU A 578 -14.68 1.26 -17.37
C LEU A 578 -16.13 1.67 -17.09
N SER A 579 -17.10 1.06 -17.77
CA SER A 579 -18.53 1.32 -17.54
C SER A 579 -18.95 0.93 -16.11
N ILE A 580 -18.47 -0.21 -15.62
CA ILE A 580 -18.71 -0.63 -14.23
C ILE A 580 -18.00 0.30 -13.25
N SER A 581 -16.73 0.67 -13.52
CA SER A 581 -15.96 1.58 -12.68
C SER A 581 -16.64 2.96 -12.57
N TRP A 582 -17.22 3.44 -13.66
CA TRP A 582 -18.01 4.68 -13.71
C TRP A 582 -19.34 4.56 -12.95
N MET A 583 -20.04 3.44 -13.07
CA MET A 583 -21.26 3.17 -12.30
C MET A 583 -20.99 3.09 -10.80
N LEU A 584 -19.88 2.45 -10.41
CA LEU A 584 -19.40 2.32 -9.04
C LEU A 584 -18.53 3.49 -8.59
N TYR A 585 -18.63 4.64 -9.25
CA TYR A 585 -17.84 5.82 -8.91
C TYR A 585 -17.91 6.13 -7.42
N ARG A 586 -16.74 6.24 -6.79
CA ARG A 586 -16.60 6.54 -5.37
C ARG A 586 -16.12 7.99 -5.23
N PRO A 587 -16.94 8.91 -4.70
CA PRO A 587 -16.57 10.33 -4.61
C PRO A 587 -15.39 10.59 -3.67
N ASN A 588 -15.15 9.68 -2.71
CA ASN A 588 -14.08 9.76 -1.72
C ASN A 588 -12.93 8.76 -2.01
N LEU A 589 -12.70 8.41 -3.28
CA LEU A 589 -11.66 7.44 -3.66
C LEU A 589 -10.24 7.97 -3.41
N ASP A 590 -10.07 9.30 -3.38
CA ASP A 590 -8.85 10.00 -3.00
C ASP A 590 -8.38 9.63 -1.58
N GLN A 591 -9.31 9.29 -0.67
CA GLN A 591 -8.99 8.83 0.69
C GLN A 591 -8.17 7.52 0.72
N SER A 592 -8.20 6.73 -0.35
CA SER A 592 -7.37 5.52 -0.50
C SER A 592 -6.32 5.64 -1.60
N SER A 593 -6.07 6.85 -2.13
CA SER A 593 -5.07 7.10 -3.18
C SER A 593 -3.66 6.67 -2.76
N ASN A 594 -3.33 6.79 -1.47
CA ASN A 594 -2.07 6.31 -0.90
C ASN A 594 -1.89 4.79 -1.05
N LEU A 595 -2.96 4.00 -1.22
CA LEU A 595 -2.94 2.56 -1.45
C LEU A 595 -2.92 2.18 -2.94
N GLN A 596 -3.18 3.13 -3.85
CA GLN A 596 -3.19 2.90 -5.31
C GLN A 596 -1.80 2.91 -5.96
N GLY A 597 -0.74 3.11 -5.18
CA GLY A 597 0.65 3.09 -5.64
C GLY A 597 1.33 1.73 -5.49
N SER A 598 2.52 1.62 -6.07
CA SER A 598 3.41 0.47 -5.96
C SER A 598 4.56 0.68 -4.98
N VAL A 599 5.29 -0.40 -4.69
CA VAL A 599 6.59 -0.44 -4.00
C VAL A 599 7.52 -1.36 -4.80
N TYR A 600 8.84 -1.25 -4.61
CA TYR A 600 9.82 -1.99 -5.42
C TYR A 600 9.49 -3.48 -5.62
N HIS A 601 9.21 -4.22 -4.55
CA HIS A 601 8.87 -5.65 -4.68
C HIS A 601 7.54 -5.90 -5.39
N SER A 602 6.54 -5.03 -5.21
CA SER A 602 5.26 -5.20 -5.92
C SER A 602 5.41 -4.89 -7.41
N ASP A 603 6.28 -3.96 -7.79
CA ASP A 603 6.65 -3.73 -9.19
C ASP A 603 7.47 -4.88 -9.77
N VAL A 604 8.42 -5.45 -9.02
CA VAL A 604 9.16 -6.64 -9.44
C VAL A 604 8.23 -7.83 -9.64
N PHE A 605 7.24 -8.03 -8.75
CA PHE A 605 6.21 -9.06 -8.94
C PHE A 605 5.32 -8.75 -10.15
N ALA A 606 4.94 -7.50 -10.36
CA ALA A 606 4.20 -7.09 -11.55
C ALA A 606 4.97 -7.35 -12.85
N MET A 607 6.30 -7.18 -12.84
CA MET A 607 7.16 -7.48 -13.97
C MET A 607 7.16 -8.97 -14.35
N ILE A 608 6.94 -9.89 -13.40
CA ILE A 608 6.72 -11.31 -13.73
C ILE A 608 5.52 -11.42 -14.67
N GLY A 609 4.38 -10.83 -14.29
CA GLY A 609 3.18 -10.81 -15.12
C GLY A 609 3.40 -10.15 -16.48
N THR A 610 4.07 -8.99 -16.51
CA THR A 610 4.43 -8.29 -17.75
C THR A 610 5.25 -9.15 -18.70
N LEU A 611 6.27 -9.86 -18.20
CA LEU A 611 7.14 -10.69 -19.03
C LEU A 611 6.40 -11.92 -19.58
N PHE A 612 5.61 -12.60 -18.77
CA PHE A 612 4.82 -13.75 -19.23
C PHE A 612 3.78 -13.34 -20.28
N LEU A 613 3.10 -12.20 -20.07
CA LEU A 613 2.21 -11.65 -21.09
C LEU A 613 2.97 -11.33 -22.38
N TRP A 614 4.10 -10.63 -22.28
CA TRP A 614 4.88 -10.22 -23.45
C TRP A 614 5.43 -11.41 -24.25
N MET A 615 5.96 -12.44 -23.57
CA MET A 615 6.55 -13.61 -24.23
C MET A 615 5.51 -14.50 -24.91
N PHE A 616 4.31 -14.63 -24.32
CA PHE A 616 3.26 -15.52 -24.82
C PHE A 616 2.21 -14.85 -25.70
N TRP A 617 2.24 -13.52 -25.84
CA TRP A 617 1.33 -12.79 -26.73
C TRP A 617 1.36 -13.26 -28.20
N PRO A 618 2.51 -13.65 -28.80
CA PRO A 618 2.52 -14.22 -30.14
C PRO A 618 1.63 -15.47 -30.27
N SER A 619 1.64 -16.36 -29.27
CA SER A 619 0.73 -17.51 -29.20
C SER A 619 -0.71 -17.07 -29.02
N PHE A 620 -0.98 -16.08 -28.16
CA PHE A 620 -2.31 -15.51 -27.95
C PHE A 620 -2.96 -15.01 -29.26
N ASN A 621 -2.23 -14.24 -30.07
CA ASN A 621 -2.76 -13.69 -31.31
C ASN A 621 -2.85 -14.70 -32.46
N SER A 622 -2.30 -15.91 -32.30
CA SER A 622 -2.20 -16.92 -33.35
C SER A 622 -2.91 -18.25 -33.01
N ALA A 623 -3.39 -18.43 -31.77
CA ALA A 623 -3.94 -19.71 -31.30
C ALA A 623 -5.20 -20.19 -32.04
N ILE A 624 -5.99 -19.27 -32.61
CA ILE A 624 -7.24 -19.57 -33.34
C ILE A 624 -7.20 -19.12 -34.81
N THR A 625 -6.03 -18.76 -35.33
CA THR A 625 -5.88 -18.52 -36.77
C THR A 625 -5.81 -19.84 -37.53
N ASP A 626 -6.28 -19.84 -38.78
CA ASP A 626 -6.12 -20.98 -39.67
C ASP A 626 -4.67 -21.50 -39.69
N HIS A 627 -4.54 -22.83 -39.57
CA HIS A 627 -3.26 -23.53 -39.50
C HIS A 627 -2.34 -23.17 -40.68
N GLY A 628 -1.05 -23.00 -40.39
CA GLY A 628 -0.02 -22.70 -41.39
C GLY A 628 0.32 -21.21 -41.50
N ASP A 629 0.16 -20.63 -42.70
CA ASP A 629 0.71 -19.32 -43.05
C ASP A 629 0.05 -18.15 -42.26
N GLY A 630 -1.23 -18.26 -41.92
CA GLY A 630 -1.93 -17.31 -41.06
C GLY A 630 -1.32 -17.23 -39.66
N GLN A 631 -1.17 -18.39 -39.03
CA GLN A 631 -0.60 -18.55 -37.69
C GLN A 631 0.84 -18.06 -37.58
N HIS A 632 1.69 -18.45 -38.54
CA HIS A 632 3.09 -18.03 -38.57
C HIS A 632 3.23 -16.51 -38.65
N ARG A 633 2.47 -15.86 -39.55
CA ARG A 633 2.50 -14.40 -39.69
C ARG A 633 1.94 -13.70 -38.46
N ALA A 634 0.87 -14.21 -37.85
CA ALA A 634 0.30 -13.62 -36.64
C ALA A 634 1.31 -13.60 -35.49
N ALA A 635 2.05 -14.70 -35.29
CA ALA A 635 3.10 -14.78 -34.28
C ALA A 635 4.26 -13.79 -34.54
N ILE A 636 4.82 -13.80 -35.75
CA ILE A 636 5.95 -12.93 -36.12
C ILE A 636 5.57 -11.45 -36.05
N ASN A 637 4.40 -11.08 -36.58
CA ASN A 637 3.94 -9.70 -36.56
C ASN A 637 3.71 -9.21 -35.13
N THR A 638 3.17 -10.06 -34.26
CA THR A 638 2.97 -9.73 -32.83
C THR A 638 4.30 -9.53 -32.12
N TYR A 639 5.27 -10.42 -32.34
CA TYR A 639 6.62 -10.30 -31.77
C TYR A 639 7.29 -8.97 -32.17
N LEU A 640 7.27 -8.63 -33.46
CA LEU A 640 7.86 -7.39 -33.96
C LEU A 640 7.12 -6.14 -33.44
N ALA A 641 5.79 -6.20 -33.35
CA ALA A 641 4.97 -5.13 -32.77
C ALA A 641 5.30 -4.88 -31.29
N LEU A 642 5.49 -5.94 -30.51
CA LEU A 642 5.83 -5.85 -29.10
C LEU A 642 7.27 -5.33 -28.88
N ALA A 643 8.23 -5.85 -29.63
CA ALA A 643 9.62 -5.39 -29.58
C ALA A 643 9.74 -3.90 -29.92
N SER A 644 9.06 -3.45 -30.97
CA SER A 644 9.03 -2.04 -31.35
C SER A 644 8.35 -1.16 -30.30
N THR A 645 7.26 -1.62 -29.70
CA THR A 645 6.55 -0.89 -28.63
C THR A 645 7.44 -0.70 -27.40
N CYS A 646 8.17 -1.74 -26.96
CA CYS A 646 9.11 -1.63 -25.84
C CYS A 646 10.25 -0.65 -26.13
N ALA A 647 10.89 -0.76 -27.29
CA ALA A 647 11.99 0.14 -27.68
C ALA A 647 11.53 1.60 -27.79
N HIS A 648 10.35 1.83 -28.39
CA HIS A 648 9.77 3.16 -28.53
C HIS A 648 9.41 3.76 -27.16
N HIS A 649 8.80 2.98 -26.27
CA HIS A 649 8.43 3.46 -24.94
C HIS A 649 9.66 3.85 -24.12
N CYS A 650 10.74 3.07 -24.17
CA CYS A 650 12.01 3.43 -23.52
C CYS A 650 12.69 4.66 -24.14
N GLY A 651 12.62 4.84 -25.47
CA GLY A 651 13.29 5.93 -26.18
C GLY A 651 12.62 7.31 -26.07
N HIS A 652 11.31 7.37 -25.79
CA HIS A 652 10.55 8.63 -25.68
C HIS A 652 10.42 9.18 -24.25
N PHE A 653 10.94 8.48 -23.24
CA PHE A 653 11.12 9.06 -21.90
C PHE A 653 12.25 10.09 -21.93
N LYS A 654 11.92 11.37 -22.17
CA LYS A 654 12.82 12.48 -21.86
C LYS A 654 13.12 12.46 -20.35
N PRO A 655 14.39 12.46 -19.92
CA PRO A 655 14.69 12.90 -18.56
C PRO A 655 14.23 14.36 -18.45
N LEU A 656 13.32 14.65 -17.51
CA LEU A 656 12.97 16.03 -17.19
C LEU A 656 14.26 16.79 -16.78
N PRO A 657 14.41 18.06 -17.16
CA PRO A 657 15.64 18.82 -16.95
C PRO A 657 15.76 19.29 -15.49
N GLU A 658 16.10 18.40 -14.57
CA GLU A 658 16.52 18.77 -13.21
C GLU A 658 17.82 18.05 -12.77
N ALA A 659 18.44 17.25 -13.66
CA ALA A 659 19.65 16.50 -13.34
C ALA A 659 20.95 17.09 -13.96
N ARG A 660 21.07 18.42 -14.07
CA ARG A 660 22.30 19.05 -14.60
C ARG A 660 22.95 20.15 -13.75
N GLU A 661 22.41 20.49 -12.58
CA GLU A 661 23.10 21.37 -11.62
C GLU A 661 23.21 20.72 -10.24
N ALA A 662 23.96 19.62 -10.17
CA ALA A 662 24.59 19.18 -8.93
C ALA A 662 25.84 18.38 -9.29
N GLY A 663 26.98 19.05 -9.25
CA GLY A 663 28.28 18.42 -9.45
C GLY A 663 28.59 17.42 -8.35
N HIS A 664 28.82 16.18 -8.78
CA HIS A 664 29.69 15.17 -8.17
C HIS A 664 29.20 14.52 -6.87
N GLY A 665 28.72 13.28 -7.00
CA GLY A 665 28.49 12.36 -5.89
C GLY A 665 27.20 11.53 -5.95
N ALA A 666 26.50 11.44 -7.09
CA ALA A 666 25.26 10.67 -7.19
C ALA A 666 25.54 9.22 -7.63
N HIS A 667 25.44 8.27 -6.69
CA HIS A 667 25.13 6.90 -7.04
C HIS A 667 23.71 6.86 -7.62
N SER A 668 23.57 6.32 -8.82
CA SER A 668 22.34 6.28 -9.62
C SER A 668 21.25 5.44 -8.95
N GLU A 669 20.31 6.07 -8.25
CA GLU A 669 19.03 5.45 -7.89
C GLU A 669 18.09 5.50 -9.10
N PHE A 670 17.86 4.35 -9.76
CA PHE A 670 16.78 4.18 -10.73
C PHE A 670 15.43 4.11 -9.99
N HIS A 671 14.75 5.25 -9.88
CA HIS A 671 13.40 5.34 -9.31
C HIS A 671 12.32 4.89 -10.32
N PRO A 672 11.44 3.91 -10.01
CA PRO A 672 10.36 3.49 -10.92
C PRO A 672 9.10 4.36 -10.76
N ARG A 673 9.22 5.70 -10.83
CA ARG A 673 8.06 6.63 -10.83
C ARG A 673 7.60 7.09 -12.22
N TRP A 674 8.06 6.43 -13.27
CA TRP A 674 7.90 6.91 -14.64
C TRP A 674 6.94 6.03 -15.45
N TRP A 675 5.64 6.17 -15.19
CA TRP A 675 4.58 5.61 -16.05
C TRP A 675 3.40 6.59 -16.13
N ARG A 676 3.62 7.75 -16.75
CA ARG A 676 2.53 8.60 -17.26
C ARG A 676 2.58 8.55 -18.79
N CYS A 677 1.82 7.64 -19.38
CA CYS A 677 1.61 7.59 -20.82
C CYS A 677 0.76 8.82 -21.23
N ARG A 678 1.36 9.81 -21.91
CA ARG A 678 0.57 10.73 -22.75
C ARG A 678 0.26 9.97 -24.05
N GLY A 679 -1.01 10.00 -24.46
CA GLY A 679 -1.57 9.16 -25.51
C GLY A 679 -1.05 9.42 -26.92
N ASP A 680 0.16 8.94 -27.24
CA ASP A 680 0.71 8.95 -28.60
C ASP A 680 0.94 7.54 -29.19
N CYS A 681 0.64 6.47 -28.44
CA CYS A 681 0.86 5.08 -28.87
C CYS A 681 0.08 4.66 -30.14
N CYS A 682 -1.08 5.29 -30.40
CA CYS A 682 -1.91 4.95 -31.57
C CYS A 682 -1.35 5.45 -32.91
N ARG A 683 -0.39 6.39 -32.94
CA ARG A 683 0.10 6.98 -34.20
C ARG A 683 1.13 6.10 -34.91
N VAL A 684 2.01 5.43 -34.17
CA VAL A 684 3.10 4.63 -34.76
C VAL A 684 2.61 3.26 -35.24
N HIS A 685 1.60 2.66 -34.61
CA HIS A 685 1.02 1.40 -35.08
C HIS A 685 0.32 1.56 -36.44
N ALA A 686 -0.35 2.70 -36.65
CA ALA A 686 -0.93 3.07 -37.93
C ALA A 686 0.13 3.37 -39.01
N ASP A 687 1.28 3.92 -38.62
CA ASP A 687 2.37 4.22 -39.56
C ASP A 687 3.22 2.98 -39.91
N ALA A 688 3.42 2.04 -38.97
CA ALA A 688 4.07 0.76 -39.24
C ALA A 688 3.23 -0.14 -40.16
N LEU A 689 1.91 -0.22 -39.92
CA LEU A 689 0.96 -0.89 -40.82
C LEU A 689 0.84 -0.18 -42.18
N ARG A 690 0.91 1.15 -42.24
CA ARG A 690 0.99 1.90 -43.51
C ARG A 690 2.28 1.66 -44.27
N ILE A 691 3.39 1.39 -43.60
CA ILE A 691 4.68 1.09 -44.25
C ILE A 691 4.68 -0.34 -44.81
N SER A 692 4.02 -1.31 -44.14
CA SER A 692 3.81 -2.65 -44.70
C SER A 692 2.79 -2.67 -45.85
N ASP A 693 1.69 -1.94 -45.73
CA ASP A 693 0.67 -1.83 -46.80
C ASP A 693 1.18 -1.08 -48.03
N ARG A 694 2.00 -0.02 -47.86
CA ARG A 694 2.61 0.67 -49.01
C ARG A 694 3.65 -0.18 -49.73
N ARG A 695 4.32 -1.12 -49.06
CA ARG A 695 5.22 -2.08 -49.70
C ARG A 695 4.46 -3.21 -50.40
N LEU A 696 3.32 -3.66 -49.87
CA LEU A 696 2.44 -4.63 -50.55
C LEU A 696 1.71 -4.02 -51.77
N LEU A 697 1.29 -2.76 -51.70
CA LEU A 697 0.71 -2.03 -52.84
C LEU A 697 1.74 -1.74 -53.94
N LEU A 698 3.00 -1.45 -53.58
CA LEU A 698 4.08 -1.36 -54.58
C LEU A 698 4.45 -2.72 -55.19
N TRP A 699 4.36 -3.82 -54.43
CA TRP A 699 4.61 -5.17 -54.96
C TRP A 699 3.49 -5.60 -55.92
N ASN A 700 2.23 -5.31 -55.61
CA ASN A 700 1.10 -5.62 -56.48
C ASN A 700 1.03 -4.73 -57.75
N HIS A 701 1.54 -3.49 -57.69
CA HIS A 701 1.65 -2.64 -58.90
C HIS A 701 2.83 -3.00 -59.81
N LEU A 702 3.85 -3.71 -59.32
CA LEU A 702 4.97 -4.21 -60.13
C LEU A 702 4.71 -5.58 -60.78
N HIS A 703 3.61 -6.26 -60.43
CA HIS A 703 3.21 -7.54 -61.03
C HIS A 703 1.91 -7.50 -61.88
N ALA A 704 1.23 -6.36 -61.96
CA ALA A 704 0.01 -6.18 -62.76
C ALA A 704 0.27 -5.68 -64.20
N GLY A 705 1.43 -6.00 -64.77
CA GLY A 705 1.79 -5.61 -66.12
C GLY A 705 2.51 -6.72 -66.84
N LEU A 706 1.81 -7.81 -67.17
CA LEU A 706 2.07 -8.72 -68.30
C LEU A 706 1.09 -9.90 -68.25
N HIS A 707 -0.12 -9.69 -68.79
CA HIS A 707 -0.96 -10.79 -69.28
C HIS A 707 -1.29 -10.50 -70.75
N LEU A 708 -0.72 -11.30 -71.66
CA LEU A 708 -1.44 -11.87 -72.80
C LEU A 708 -0.72 -13.15 -73.28
N PRO A 709 -1.46 -14.09 -73.90
CA PRO A 709 -1.29 -15.52 -73.73
C PRO A 709 -0.62 -16.19 -74.94
N HIS A 710 -0.04 -17.38 -74.75
CA HIS A 710 -0.16 -18.46 -75.74
C HIS A 710 0.16 -19.83 -75.14
N ALA A 711 -0.57 -20.81 -75.66
CA ALA A 711 -0.61 -22.22 -75.30
C ALA A 711 0.60 -23.03 -75.81
N ILE A 712 0.70 -24.27 -75.30
CA ILE A 712 0.96 -25.55 -76.01
C ILE A 712 1.98 -26.47 -75.28
N HIS A 713 1.49 -27.69 -74.98
CA HIS A 713 2.13 -29.00 -74.76
C HIS A 713 3.43 -29.17 -73.95
N GLY A 714 3.31 -29.98 -72.87
CA GLY A 714 3.85 -31.35 -72.91
C GLY A 714 5.11 -31.68 -72.08
N LYS A 715 4.98 -32.78 -71.31
CA LYS A 715 6.00 -33.71 -70.77
C LYS A 715 6.61 -33.45 -69.38
N ALA A 716 6.34 -34.41 -68.49
CA ALA A 716 7.25 -34.89 -67.42
C ALA A 716 8.51 -35.57 -68.05
N PRO A 717 9.60 -35.94 -67.32
CA PRO A 717 9.68 -36.26 -65.89
C PRO A 717 11.00 -35.85 -65.18
N GLU A 718 11.18 -36.38 -63.94
CA GLU A 718 12.43 -36.69 -63.22
C GLU A 718 12.88 -35.81 -62.03
N ASN A 719 12.70 -36.38 -60.84
CA ASN A 719 13.59 -36.29 -59.66
C ASN A 719 15.00 -36.82 -60.03
N PRO A 720 16.11 -36.49 -59.32
CA PRO A 720 16.19 -36.52 -57.85
C PRO A 720 17.20 -35.53 -57.18
N GLY A 721 17.17 -35.48 -55.84
CA GLY A 721 18.43 -35.48 -55.08
C GLY A 721 18.70 -34.32 -54.11
N HIS A 722 18.46 -34.62 -52.83
CA HIS A 722 19.42 -34.53 -51.72
C HIS A 722 19.90 -33.18 -51.12
N LEU A 723 19.69 -33.11 -49.79
CA LEU A 723 20.55 -32.56 -48.71
C LEU A 723 20.73 -31.02 -48.75
N TRP A 724 20.51 -30.27 -47.67
CA TRP A 724 21.17 -30.35 -46.36
C TRP A 724 20.34 -29.60 -45.29
N ASP A 725 20.18 -30.24 -44.12
CA ASP A 725 20.12 -29.60 -42.79
C ASP A 725 21.56 -29.28 -42.32
N PRO A 726 21.80 -28.46 -41.27
CA PRO A 726 20.85 -27.83 -40.34
C PRO A 726 20.88 -26.29 -40.30
#